data_AF-A0A2E9IGV3-F1
#
_entry.id   AF-A0A2E9IGV3-F1
#
_cell.length_a   1.000
_cell.length_b   1.000
_cell.length_c   1.000
_cell.angle_alpha   90.00
_cell.angle_beta   90.00
_cell.angle_gamma   90.00
#
_symmetry.space_group_name_H-M   'P 1'
#
loop_
_entity.id
_entity.type
_entity.pdbx_description
1 polymer ?
#
loop_
_entity_poly.entity_id
_entity_poly.type
_entity_poly.pdbx_seq_one_letter_code
_entity_poly.pdbx_strand_id
1 'polypeptide(L)'
;MSKRTVTALILVGLMFTSGCMGAIESDSDLTDEPEIELESISLTASWELAPSQGLVNDAPIQFNVKIQATGQDWTASPMIISPSIELVAEFEWEKTPLGYTLQLTPTEIGSYLVQVDFATTNGAVFALPIPEPLTHTLNVTPVQELAPVLSAPVAIELSEPTIIWFEGSVTHSSITTCTLDYSVRNGESGTVFVRDDGTWKRMIDFSELSDSTAITTTVTCGEFTALSDTVTTQIYLDSPGNDTDGDGILDLVDRCMDGYGAEEGWVSTDESDIDGDGCNDFHEDLDDDNDGVGDDFDECPDSVGWVSTPYADYDSDGCHDADEDLDDDGDGVLDEFDDCPSGQLGWGSNFYSDRDGDGCADLDEDSDDDNDGLEDELDACPRGQSNWFRNTSSDFDDDGCADQSEDEDDDNDGVNDVNITGDMLDRCPRTALNSTDVDQNGCSALQRDTDLDGVNDAHDQCEGTPSGLTVNDVGCADLDNDGVYANVDQCPNSPERWTIEIDGCAVIQQPVAWKSSSPLTGPMQIVPQFSTPTLNGTYYFQQRWTGYDVYFFMFKYTDADGNGNSATWGQNPGPFIRSLPDNVHLFYGSFDTTYHADILNRKAAVENALNPSEEDAWEGRIHYIDQRANGINGGLGQMISSFNSPLYMGIDRFQMARETGSLYAWTSSNNDPMHLVHEPKQWNAEFPVESRRHDSGIHEVKLWDFDAHSGGWGGGFTSAQTSILPSNMSQFDTMEVYHEHACEDRMNRHTKADGSTGGCHEWDYEANLRICDRANASSCGTEFMRWITTYGREGKWLTDISPYLFMLEDDDNRTFKYRGANKGDLTITLLLSNWGSGLRASSADFAFTGGQFDGTYNNESMYDRSLNFTVPSWAERVEIVATITGHGFNKDNANCAEFCDHQHHYYLNGFTTYEWHPLVYSNEGCENEVSNGVVANQFGSWPFGRAGWCAGQDVKQWTYDITSWSDMSGSVNELTYRGLFNGQEYQPSDGIGNGQRNIHAEIWVVYYAATLQ
;
A
#
# COMPACT_ATOMS: atom_id res chain seq x y z
N MET A 1 45.99 -58.87 -18.48
CA MET A 1 46.55 -60.22 -18.75
C MET A 1 45.68 -61.26 -18.05
N SER A 2 45.69 -62.53 -18.51
CA SER A 2 45.44 -63.80 -17.79
C SER A 2 44.53 -63.86 -16.52
N LYS A 3 43.69 -64.88 -16.25
CA LYS A 3 42.91 -65.91 -17.00
C LYS A 3 42.43 -66.97 -15.96
N ARG A 4 41.21 -67.50 -16.11
CA ARG A 4 40.73 -68.80 -15.56
C ARG A 4 40.51 -68.81 -14.01
N THR A 5 39.75 -69.74 -13.41
CA THR A 5 39.27 -71.04 -13.94
C THR A 5 37.82 -71.39 -13.60
N VAL A 6 37.16 -71.94 -14.62
CA VAL A 6 35.88 -72.64 -14.67
C VAL A 6 35.77 -73.84 -13.70
N THR A 7 34.62 -73.95 -13.05
CA THR A 7 33.78 -75.15 -12.78
C THR A 7 34.36 -76.56 -12.96
N ALA A 8 34.18 -77.45 -11.96
CA ALA A 8 33.61 -78.82 -12.12
C ALA A 8 33.62 -79.65 -10.82
N LEU A 9 32.77 -80.71 -10.82
CA LEU A 9 32.67 -81.83 -9.85
C LEU A 9 31.95 -81.47 -8.52
N ILE A 10 30.88 -82.14 -8.08
CA ILE A 10 30.14 -83.37 -8.46
C ILE A 10 28.70 -83.18 -7.88
N LEU A 11 27.55 -83.53 -8.47
CA LEU A 11 27.16 -84.47 -9.54
C LEU A 11 27.24 -85.97 -9.20
N VAL A 12 26.85 -86.32 -7.97
CA VAL A 12 26.35 -87.66 -7.60
C VAL A 12 25.14 -87.44 -6.69
N GLY A 13 23.94 -87.60 -7.26
CA GLY A 13 22.67 -87.23 -6.62
C GLY A 13 21.44 -87.85 -7.27
N LEU A 14 21.60 -89.02 -7.91
CA LEU A 14 20.57 -90.06 -8.15
C LEU A 14 19.15 -89.52 -8.46
N MET A 15 18.72 -89.37 -9.72
CA MET A 15 18.54 -90.48 -10.66
C MET A 15 18.04 -91.79 -10.01
N PHE A 16 16.80 -91.76 -9.50
CA PHE A 16 15.90 -92.92 -9.43
C PHE A 16 14.50 -92.45 -9.90
N THR A 17 14.16 -92.65 -11.18
CA THR A 17 13.38 -93.78 -11.75
C THR A 17 11.86 -93.66 -11.63
N SER A 18 11.18 -93.76 -12.78
CA SER A 18 9.71 -93.95 -12.99
C SER A 18 8.77 -92.87 -12.43
N GLY A 19 7.64 -92.54 -13.07
CA GLY A 19 7.12 -93.00 -14.36
C GLY A 19 5.59 -93.20 -14.35
N CYS A 20 4.97 -93.06 -15.52
CA CYS A 20 3.54 -93.33 -15.81
C CYS A 20 2.46 -92.40 -15.19
N MET A 21 1.88 -91.58 -16.08
CA MET A 21 0.43 -91.49 -16.35
C MET A 21 -0.56 -91.27 -15.19
N GLY A 22 -1.17 -90.09 -15.18
CA GLY A 22 -2.54 -89.86 -14.71
C GLY A 22 -3.13 -88.72 -15.54
N ALA A 23 -4.16 -88.98 -16.35
CA ALA A 23 -4.79 -87.98 -17.20
C ALA A 23 -6.27 -87.84 -16.84
N ILE A 24 -6.77 -86.60 -16.89
CA ILE A 24 -8.12 -86.20 -17.29
C ILE A 24 -8.09 -84.69 -17.53
N GLU A 25 -8.85 -84.21 -18.52
CA GLU A 25 -8.94 -82.80 -18.91
C GLU A 25 -10.08 -82.11 -18.15
N SER A 26 -9.85 -80.86 -17.73
CA SER A 26 -10.89 -79.83 -17.61
C SER A 26 -10.24 -78.45 -17.72
N ASP A 27 -10.94 -77.52 -18.37
CA ASP A 27 -10.46 -76.19 -18.75
C ASP A 27 -10.39 -75.18 -17.58
N SER A 28 -9.92 -73.97 -17.91
CA SER A 28 -10.02 -72.68 -17.19
C SER A 28 -9.01 -72.34 -16.07
N ASP A 29 -8.73 -71.03 -16.07
CA ASP A 29 -7.98 -70.15 -15.17
C ASP A 29 -6.49 -70.41 -14.88
N LEU A 30 -5.67 -69.50 -15.44
CA LEU A 30 -4.34 -69.16 -14.96
C LEU A 30 -4.47 -68.29 -13.70
N THR A 31 -3.70 -68.60 -12.67
CA THR A 31 -3.38 -67.66 -11.59
C THR A 31 -1.86 -67.64 -11.43
N ASP A 32 -1.25 -66.49 -11.74
CA ASP A 32 0.19 -66.30 -11.65
C ASP A 32 0.63 -66.07 -10.19
N GLU A 33 1.88 -66.40 -9.87
CA GLU A 33 2.48 -66.11 -8.56
C GLU A 33 2.87 -64.62 -8.47
N PRO A 34 2.73 -63.96 -7.30
CA PRO A 34 2.93 -62.53 -7.17
C PRO A 34 4.41 -62.13 -7.31
N GLU A 35 4.67 -61.17 -8.20
CA GLU A 35 5.94 -60.46 -8.27
C GLU A 35 6.02 -59.44 -7.12
N ILE A 36 7.18 -59.31 -6.48
CA ILE A 36 7.37 -58.36 -5.36
C ILE A 36 7.70 -57.00 -5.97
N GLU A 37 6.67 -56.19 -6.20
CA GLU A 37 6.85 -54.77 -6.52
C GLU A 37 7.41 -54.04 -5.29
N LEU A 38 8.49 -53.27 -5.49
CA LEU A 38 8.97 -52.29 -4.53
C LEU A 38 8.26 -50.97 -4.83
N GLU A 39 7.58 -50.40 -3.83
CA GLU A 39 6.83 -49.15 -4.02
C GLU A 39 7.80 -48.01 -4.38
N SER A 40 7.62 -47.46 -5.58
CA SER A 40 8.49 -46.45 -6.17
C SER A 40 7.87 -45.06 -6.06
N ILE A 41 8.45 -44.20 -5.23
CA ILE A 41 7.90 -42.89 -4.90
C ILE A 41 8.43 -41.84 -5.87
N SER A 42 7.57 -41.14 -6.62
CA SER A 42 7.97 -39.87 -7.25
C SER A 42 7.74 -38.73 -6.26
N LEU A 43 8.74 -37.89 -6.01
CA LEU A 43 8.60 -36.70 -5.18
C LEU A 43 9.27 -35.51 -5.87
N THR A 44 8.50 -34.44 -6.03
CA THR A 44 8.99 -33.13 -6.47
C THR A 44 8.55 -32.09 -5.46
N ALA A 45 9.51 -31.35 -4.92
CA ALA A 45 9.30 -30.31 -3.92
C ALA A 45 9.92 -28.99 -4.38
N SER A 46 9.31 -27.88 -3.97
CA SER A 46 9.81 -26.52 -4.24
C SER A 46 9.47 -25.59 -3.09
N TRP A 47 10.24 -24.52 -2.92
CA TRP A 47 9.79 -23.37 -2.14
C TRP A 47 8.55 -22.75 -2.81
N GLU A 48 7.55 -22.47 -1.99
CA GLU A 48 6.33 -21.72 -2.36
C GLU A 48 6.31 -20.37 -1.66
N LEU A 49 6.83 -20.32 -0.43
CA LEU A 49 7.25 -19.10 0.25
C LEU A 49 8.63 -19.35 0.87
N ALA A 50 9.60 -18.47 0.64
CA ALA A 50 10.91 -18.53 1.26
C ALA A 50 11.54 -17.14 1.39
N PRO A 51 11.36 -16.47 2.56
CA PRO A 51 11.90 -15.13 2.78
C PRO A 51 13.43 -15.11 2.86
N SER A 52 14.03 -14.21 2.09
CA SER A 52 15.50 -14.01 2.05
C SER A 52 16.01 -12.94 3.03
N GLN A 53 15.08 -12.19 3.64
CA GLN A 53 15.35 -11.20 4.69
C GLN A 53 14.38 -11.40 5.86
N GLY A 54 14.77 -10.91 7.04
CA GLY A 54 13.98 -10.98 8.26
C GLY A 54 14.52 -10.05 9.34
N LEU A 55 13.75 -9.87 10.42
CA LEU A 55 14.14 -9.06 11.56
C LEU A 55 14.37 -9.93 12.81
N VAL A 56 15.31 -9.51 13.66
CA VAL A 56 15.68 -10.24 14.87
C VAL A 56 14.64 -10.06 15.97
N ASN A 57 14.22 -11.15 16.62
CA ASN A 57 13.19 -11.19 17.67
C ASN A 57 11.82 -10.61 17.26
N ASP A 58 11.52 -10.58 15.96
CA ASP A 58 10.24 -10.14 15.40
C ASP A 58 9.29 -11.34 15.15
N ALA A 59 8.19 -11.13 14.43
CA ALA A 59 7.22 -12.17 14.06
C ALA A 59 7.86 -13.45 13.45
N PRO A 60 7.29 -14.64 13.66
CA PRO A 60 7.81 -15.88 13.10
C PRO A 60 7.88 -15.86 11.58
N ILE A 61 9.08 -16.10 11.02
CA ILE A 61 9.31 -16.08 9.58
C ILE A 61 8.88 -17.42 8.98
N GLN A 62 7.89 -17.37 8.11
CA GLN A 62 7.28 -18.55 7.50
C GLN A 62 7.94 -18.94 6.18
N PHE A 63 8.21 -20.23 6.00
CA PHE A 63 8.60 -20.84 4.73
C PHE A 63 7.58 -21.93 4.37
N ASN A 64 7.00 -21.87 3.17
CA ASN A 64 6.09 -22.90 2.67
C ASN A 64 6.84 -23.78 1.66
N VAL A 65 6.76 -25.09 1.83
CA VAL A 65 7.35 -26.11 0.97
C VAL A 65 6.23 -26.88 0.29
N LYS A 66 5.97 -26.58 -0.98
CA LYS A 66 5.00 -27.29 -1.82
C LYS A 66 5.57 -28.65 -2.20
N ILE A 67 4.82 -29.73 -2.01
CA ILE A 67 5.26 -31.09 -2.35
C ILE A 67 4.19 -31.80 -3.18
N GLN A 68 4.57 -32.21 -4.38
CA GLN A 68 3.81 -33.15 -5.20
C GLN A 68 4.50 -34.51 -5.12
N ALA A 69 3.81 -35.50 -4.54
CA ALA A 69 4.33 -36.84 -4.34
C ALA A 69 3.33 -37.94 -4.73
N THR A 70 3.83 -39.06 -5.24
CA THR A 70 3.06 -40.29 -5.44
C THR A 70 3.64 -41.39 -4.53
N GLY A 71 2.78 -42.01 -3.72
CA GLY A 71 3.17 -42.89 -2.62
C GLY A 71 3.25 -42.17 -1.26
N GLN A 72 3.07 -42.93 -0.17
CA GLN A 72 2.96 -42.41 1.20
C GLN A 72 4.24 -42.60 2.03
N ASP A 73 5.15 -43.51 1.64
CA ASP A 73 6.30 -43.94 2.44
C ASP A 73 7.54 -43.03 2.32
N TRP A 74 7.37 -41.76 2.67
CA TRP A 74 8.44 -40.77 2.73
C TRP A 74 8.25 -39.76 3.87
N THR A 75 9.30 -38.98 4.15
CA THR A 75 9.32 -37.91 5.13
C THR A 75 10.20 -36.74 4.66
N ALA A 76 9.87 -35.54 5.12
CA ALA A 76 10.66 -34.32 4.94
C ALA A 76 11.12 -33.83 6.31
N SER A 77 12.36 -33.34 6.42
CA SER A 77 12.96 -32.90 7.67
C SER A 77 13.74 -31.59 7.48
N PRO A 78 13.37 -30.50 8.18
CA PRO A 78 14.10 -29.24 8.11
C PRO A 78 15.37 -29.29 8.97
N MET A 79 16.35 -28.48 8.59
CA MET A 79 17.60 -28.22 9.28
C MET A 79 17.92 -26.73 9.15
N ILE A 80 18.07 -26.04 10.28
CA ILE A 80 18.33 -24.60 10.32
C ILE A 80 19.67 -24.36 11.01
N ILE A 81 20.56 -23.62 10.37
CA ILE A 81 21.88 -23.23 10.91
C ILE A 81 21.88 -21.73 11.18
N SER A 82 22.28 -21.33 12.39
CA SER A 82 22.37 -19.94 12.83
C SER A 82 23.59 -19.19 12.24
N PRO A 83 23.64 -17.85 12.35
CA PRO A 83 24.84 -17.06 12.07
C PRO A 83 26.05 -17.47 12.91
N SER A 84 25.82 -17.93 14.15
CA SER A 84 26.83 -18.55 15.03
C SER A 84 27.31 -19.96 14.61
N ILE A 85 26.72 -20.55 13.55
CA ILE A 85 26.99 -21.91 13.03
C ILE A 85 26.59 -23.01 14.04
N GLU A 86 25.51 -22.78 14.78
CA GLU A 86 24.84 -23.77 15.63
C GLU A 86 23.52 -24.23 14.97
N LEU A 87 23.00 -25.39 15.35
CA LEU A 87 21.71 -25.88 14.85
C LEU A 87 20.58 -25.28 15.68
N VAL A 88 19.66 -24.56 15.04
CA VAL A 88 18.47 -24.03 15.71
C VAL A 88 17.53 -25.18 16.04
N ALA A 89 17.14 -25.30 17.31
CA ALA A 89 16.30 -26.38 17.83
C ALA A 89 14.84 -25.96 18.07
N GLU A 90 14.54 -24.66 18.00
CA GLU A 90 13.23 -24.07 18.22
C GLU A 90 12.72 -23.49 16.89
N PHE A 91 11.80 -24.22 16.27
CA PHE A 91 11.07 -23.88 15.06
C PHE A 91 9.81 -24.75 15.00
N GLU A 92 8.76 -24.29 14.32
CA GLU A 92 7.54 -25.08 14.11
C GLU A 92 7.56 -25.70 12.70
N TRP A 93 7.11 -26.96 12.57
CA TRP A 93 7.10 -27.70 11.30
C TRP A 93 5.81 -28.49 11.17
N GLU A 94 4.84 -27.91 10.46
CA GLU A 94 3.51 -28.47 10.25
C GLU A 94 3.35 -29.04 8.83
N LYS A 95 2.47 -30.04 8.68
CA LYS A 95 2.11 -30.64 7.39
C LYS A 95 0.77 -30.09 6.90
N THR A 96 0.77 -29.43 5.76
CA THR A 96 -0.42 -28.82 5.14
C THR A 96 -0.98 -29.70 4.01
N PRO A 97 -2.18 -29.41 3.47
CA PRO A 97 -2.73 -30.14 2.32
C PRO A 97 -1.86 -30.07 1.05
N LEU A 98 -1.03 -29.03 0.91
CA LEU A 98 -0.16 -28.79 -0.26
C LEU A 98 1.31 -29.17 -0.03
N GLY A 99 1.70 -29.50 1.20
CA GLY A 99 3.08 -29.83 1.56
C GLY A 99 3.38 -29.64 3.04
N TYR A 100 4.29 -28.71 3.36
CA TYR A 100 4.70 -28.39 4.73
C TYR A 100 4.94 -26.90 4.93
N THR A 101 4.81 -26.46 6.17
CA THR A 101 5.09 -25.09 6.62
C THR A 101 6.12 -25.11 7.75
N LEU A 102 7.15 -24.29 7.62
CA LEU A 102 8.18 -24.03 8.63
C LEU A 102 7.98 -22.62 9.19
N GLN A 103 8.00 -22.42 10.51
CA GLN A 103 8.07 -21.09 11.12
C GLN A 103 9.30 -20.99 12.02
N LEU A 104 10.04 -19.87 11.89
CA LEU A 104 11.29 -19.58 12.61
C LEU A 104 11.29 -18.13 13.12
N THR A 105 11.39 -17.94 14.43
CA THR A 105 11.72 -16.63 15.02
C THR A 105 13.25 -16.52 15.20
N PRO A 106 13.96 -15.64 14.46
CA PRO A 106 15.41 -15.59 14.55
C PRO A 106 15.89 -14.73 15.72
N THR A 107 16.78 -15.29 16.54
CA THR A 107 17.29 -14.66 17.78
C THR A 107 18.68 -14.02 17.67
N GLU A 108 19.36 -14.18 16.52
CA GLU A 108 20.67 -13.59 16.20
C GLU A 108 20.59 -12.71 14.94
N ILE A 109 21.43 -11.69 14.85
CA ILE A 109 21.60 -10.88 13.63
C ILE A 109 22.64 -11.57 12.72
N GLY A 110 22.27 -11.82 11.46
CA GLY A 110 23.16 -12.40 10.45
C GLY A 110 22.47 -13.39 9.51
N SER A 111 23.25 -14.13 8.72
CA SER A 111 22.73 -15.09 7.74
C SER A 111 22.45 -16.46 8.36
N TYR A 112 21.18 -16.90 8.32
CA TYR A 112 20.75 -18.26 8.60
C TYR A 112 20.72 -19.09 7.32
N LEU A 113 21.06 -20.38 7.41
CA LEU A 113 20.86 -21.35 6.31
C LEU A 113 19.72 -22.29 6.68
N VAL A 114 18.67 -22.31 5.87
CA VAL A 114 17.54 -23.24 5.99
C VAL A 114 17.69 -24.32 4.91
N GLN A 115 17.65 -25.58 5.31
CA GLN A 115 17.67 -26.74 4.42
C GLN A 115 16.50 -27.68 4.75
N VAL A 116 15.92 -28.34 3.74
CA VAL A 116 14.91 -29.41 3.92
C VAL A 116 15.37 -30.65 3.16
N ASP A 117 15.61 -31.73 3.90
CA ASP A 117 16.03 -33.03 3.37
C ASP A 117 14.82 -33.97 3.22
N PHE A 118 14.85 -34.85 2.21
CA PHE A 118 13.81 -35.84 1.92
C PHE A 118 14.35 -37.27 2.06
N ALA A 119 13.59 -38.15 2.71
CA ALA A 119 13.95 -39.55 2.92
C ALA A 119 12.77 -40.50 2.74
N THR A 120 13.01 -41.72 2.24
CA THR A 120 12.01 -42.79 2.16
C THR A 120 11.90 -43.55 3.47
N THR A 121 10.69 -43.95 3.85
CA THR A 121 10.40 -44.84 4.98
C THR A 121 10.12 -46.26 4.49
N ASN A 122 9.92 -47.21 5.41
CA ASN A 122 9.40 -48.58 5.21
C ASN A 122 10.09 -49.51 4.16
N GLY A 123 11.15 -49.05 3.49
CA GLY A 123 11.86 -49.78 2.44
C GLY A 123 11.49 -49.37 1.01
N ALA A 124 10.65 -48.35 0.84
CA ALA A 124 10.36 -47.72 -0.44
C ALA A 124 11.61 -47.06 -1.05
N VAL A 125 11.57 -46.75 -2.35
CA VAL A 125 12.69 -46.15 -3.08
C VAL A 125 12.20 -44.98 -3.93
N PHE A 126 12.91 -43.84 -3.92
CA PHE A 126 12.61 -42.76 -4.84
C PHE A 126 12.83 -43.19 -6.30
N ALA A 127 11.87 -42.85 -7.17
CA ALA A 127 12.02 -42.89 -8.61
C ALA A 127 13.09 -41.90 -9.08
N LEU A 128 13.49 -41.96 -10.35
CA LEU A 128 14.40 -40.97 -10.95
C LEU A 128 13.58 -39.82 -11.57
N PRO A 129 13.96 -38.54 -11.35
CA PRO A 129 15.09 -38.07 -10.53
C PRO A 129 14.83 -38.22 -9.02
N ILE A 130 15.91 -38.50 -8.28
CA ILE A 130 15.89 -38.45 -6.80
C ILE A 130 15.72 -36.98 -6.39
N PRO A 131 14.84 -36.63 -5.44
CA PRO A 131 14.69 -35.26 -4.98
C PRO A 131 16.00 -34.74 -4.36
N GLU A 132 16.41 -33.54 -4.76
CA GLU A 132 17.53 -32.82 -4.13
C GLU A 132 17.03 -32.03 -2.90
N PRO A 133 17.86 -31.80 -1.87
CA PRO A 133 17.48 -30.97 -0.73
C PRO A 133 17.15 -29.54 -1.16
N LEU A 134 16.08 -28.97 -0.60
CA LEU A 134 15.80 -27.55 -0.76
C LEU A 134 16.69 -26.75 0.18
N THR A 135 17.34 -25.69 -0.31
CA THR A 135 18.16 -24.79 0.52
C THR A 135 17.76 -23.33 0.28
N HIS A 136 17.73 -22.52 1.34
CA HIS A 136 17.52 -21.06 1.29
C HIS A 136 18.43 -20.35 2.30
N THR A 137 18.77 -19.08 2.06
CA THR A 137 19.56 -18.25 2.98
C THR A 137 18.74 -17.03 3.41
N LEU A 138 18.45 -16.94 4.70
CA LEU A 138 17.70 -15.85 5.32
C LEU A 138 18.70 -14.88 5.97
N ASN A 139 18.67 -13.60 5.59
CA ASN A 139 19.51 -12.57 6.21
C ASN A 139 18.71 -11.77 7.25
N VAL A 140 19.10 -11.89 8.52
CA VAL A 140 18.43 -11.24 9.64
C VAL A 140 19.13 -9.95 10.01
N THR A 141 18.39 -8.83 10.03
CA THR A 141 18.85 -7.50 10.43
C THR A 141 18.26 -7.07 11.78
N PRO A 142 18.86 -6.10 12.49
CA PRO A 142 18.23 -5.48 13.66
C PRO A 142 16.91 -4.80 13.26
N VAL A 143 15.91 -4.84 14.16
CA VAL A 143 14.68 -4.04 14.04
C VAL A 143 15.04 -2.54 14.04
N GLN A 144 14.35 -1.75 13.21
CA GLN A 144 14.53 -0.30 13.21
C GLN A 144 13.76 0.33 14.39
N GLU A 145 14.49 0.65 15.46
CA GLU A 145 13.92 1.36 16.60
C GLU A 145 13.52 2.80 16.23
N LEU A 146 12.29 3.17 16.58
CA LEU A 146 11.79 4.54 16.48
C LEU A 146 12.25 5.37 17.70
N ALA A 147 12.18 6.69 17.60
CA ALA A 147 12.39 7.53 18.77
C ALA A 147 11.30 7.27 19.82
N PRO A 148 11.62 7.23 21.12
CA PRO A 148 10.63 7.08 22.18
C PRO A 148 9.66 8.26 22.20
N VAL A 149 8.38 7.99 22.47
CA VAL A 149 7.35 9.02 22.62
C VAL A 149 7.20 9.34 24.11
N LEU A 150 7.47 10.57 24.50
CA LEU A 150 7.32 11.04 25.87
C LEU A 150 5.93 11.63 26.10
N SER A 151 5.15 11.03 26.99
CA SER A 151 3.90 11.62 27.49
C SER A 151 4.11 12.26 28.86
N ALA A 152 3.87 13.56 28.95
CA ALA A 152 3.85 14.31 30.20
C ALA A 152 2.68 15.34 30.17
N PRO A 153 2.08 15.68 31.32
CA PRO A 153 1.05 16.72 31.39
C PRO A 153 1.51 18.03 30.75
N VAL A 154 0.67 18.65 29.92
CA VAL A 154 0.99 19.96 29.31
C VAL A 154 0.84 21.09 30.35
N ALA A 155 -0.12 20.95 31.26
CA ALA A 155 -0.42 21.85 32.35
C ALA A 155 -0.86 21.07 33.60
N ILE A 156 -0.61 21.61 34.79
CA ILE A 156 -1.05 21.07 36.08
C ILE A 156 -1.54 22.23 36.95
N GLU A 157 -2.76 22.18 37.49
CA GLU A 157 -3.29 23.22 38.38
C GLU A 157 -3.23 22.77 39.84
N LEU A 158 -2.76 23.63 40.75
CA LEU A 158 -2.55 23.35 42.19
C LEU A 158 -3.46 24.22 43.03
N SER A 159 -4.08 23.70 44.09
CA SER A 159 -4.95 24.49 44.97
C SER A 159 -4.20 25.49 45.85
N GLU A 160 -2.97 25.16 46.22
CA GLU A 160 -2.05 25.95 47.02
C GLU A 160 -0.59 25.49 46.74
N PRO A 161 0.45 26.29 47.06
CA PRO A 161 1.84 25.89 46.83
C PRO A 161 2.20 24.65 47.63
N THR A 162 2.41 23.52 46.94
CA THR A 162 2.52 22.18 47.55
C THR A 162 3.48 21.26 46.78
N ILE A 163 3.74 20.07 47.34
CA ILE A 163 4.50 19.01 46.68
C ILE A 163 3.53 18.18 45.83
N ILE A 164 3.85 17.95 44.56
CA ILE A 164 3.05 17.09 43.67
C ILE A 164 3.82 15.84 43.23
N TRP A 165 3.06 14.83 42.81
CA TRP A 165 3.54 13.80 41.89
C TRP A 165 3.44 14.34 40.47
N PHE A 166 4.60 14.58 39.84
CA PHE A 166 4.72 14.77 38.40
C PHE A 166 4.92 13.39 37.77
N GLU A 167 3.96 12.96 36.95
CA GLU A 167 3.93 11.62 36.37
C GLU A 167 3.39 11.61 34.94
N GLY A 168 3.69 10.53 34.23
CA GLY A 168 3.35 10.34 32.82
C GLY A 168 3.82 8.97 32.33
N SER A 169 3.94 8.81 31.01
CA SER A 169 4.41 7.58 30.38
C SER A 169 5.49 7.82 29.32
N VAL A 170 6.19 6.75 28.95
CA VAL A 170 7.10 6.68 27.81
C VAL A 170 6.69 5.47 26.98
N THR A 171 6.39 5.68 25.71
CA THR A 171 6.09 4.61 24.76
C THR A 171 7.31 4.36 23.88
N HIS A 172 7.87 3.16 23.97
CA HIS A 172 9.00 2.67 23.17
C HIS A 172 8.90 1.14 23.09
N SER A 173 9.53 0.50 22.09
CA SER A 173 9.57 -0.98 21.99
C SER A 173 10.31 -1.59 23.18
N SER A 174 11.57 -1.18 23.38
CA SER A 174 12.42 -1.64 24.48
C SER A 174 12.41 -0.65 25.65
N ILE A 175 11.29 -0.57 26.39
CA ILE A 175 11.10 0.39 27.52
C ILE A 175 12.20 0.27 28.59
N THR A 176 12.70 -0.95 28.82
CA THR A 176 13.78 -1.25 29.79
C THR A 176 15.11 -0.56 29.50
N THR A 177 15.28 0.00 28.29
CA THR A 177 16.46 0.80 27.89
C THR A 177 16.32 2.29 28.21
N CYS A 178 15.12 2.75 28.58
CA CYS A 178 14.80 4.17 28.69
C CYS A 178 15.43 4.87 29.91
N THR A 179 16.16 5.95 29.65
CA THR A 179 16.63 6.91 30.65
C THR A 179 15.88 8.23 30.51
N LEU A 180 15.24 8.70 31.59
CA LEU A 180 14.47 9.94 31.61
C LEU A 180 15.09 10.96 32.57
N ASP A 181 15.30 12.18 32.08
CA ASP A 181 15.83 13.35 32.78
C ASP A 181 14.77 14.45 32.86
N TYR A 182 14.75 15.21 33.96
CA TYR A 182 13.94 16.42 34.09
C TYR A 182 14.78 17.61 34.55
N SER A 183 14.31 18.81 34.19
CA SER A 183 14.85 20.09 34.65
C SER A 183 13.73 21.10 34.88
N VAL A 184 13.77 21.79 36.01
CA VAL A 184 12.81 22.86 36.36
C VAL A 184 13.50 24.20 36.17
N ARG A 185 12.77 25.21 35.67
CA ARG A 185 13.33 26.54 35.34
C ARG A 185 14.06 27.23 36.50
N ASN A 186 13.79 26.83 37.74
CA ASN A 186 14.41 27.34 38.97
C ASN A 186 15.83 26.76 39.23
N GLY A 187 16.29 25.80 38.43
CA GLY A 187 17.64 25.21 38.51
C GLY A 187 17.70 23.82 39.16
N GLU A 188 16.55 23.24 39.54
CA GLU A 188 16.47 21.82 39.90
C GLU A 188 16.59 20.95 38.65
N SER A 189 17.26 19.81 38.75
CA SER A 189 17.31 18.78 37.70
C SER A 189 17.67 17.42 38.27
N GLY A 190 17.33 16.35 37.56
CA GLY A 190 17.72 14.99 37.91
C GLY A 190 17.08 13.93 37.02
N THR A 191 17.45 12.66 37.25
CA THR A 191 16.86 11.52 36.57
C THR A 191 15.60 11.00 37.27
N VAL A 192 14.72 10.38 36.49
CA VAL A 192 13.55 9.60 36.94
C VAL A 192 13.70 8.17 36.42
N PHE A 193 13.20 7.21 37.18
CA PHE A 193 13.12 5.81 36.74
C PHE A 193 11.82 5.61 35.96
N VAL A 194 11.93 5.21 34.69
CA VAL A 194 10.81 4.66 33.91
C VAL A 194 10.63 3.21 34.34
N ARG A 195 9.39 2.80 34.59
CA ARG A 195 9.04 1.43 34.98
C ARG A 195 8.84 0.55 33.75
N ASP A 196 8.79 -0.76 33.98
CA ASP A 196 8.55 -1.76 32.92
C ASP A 196 7.15 -1.62 32.26
N ASP A 197 6.20 -0.96 32.93
CA ASP A 197 4.87 -0.58 32.42
C ASP A 197 4.87 0.75 31.62
N GLY A 198 6.04 1.32 31.33
CA GLY A 198 6.21 2.61 30.67
C GLY A 198 5.90 3.83 31.54
N THR A 199 5.30 3.66 32.73
CA THR A 199 4.95 4.77 33.61
C THR A 199 6.18 5.29 34.34
N TRP A 200 6.24 6.60 34.56
CA TRP A 200 7.26 7.24 35.38
C TRP A 200 6.60 8.24 36.32
N LYS A 201 7.14 8.38 37.54
CA LYS A 201 6.66 9.37 38.48
C LYS A 201 7.71 9.92 39.42
N ARG A 202 7.58 11.19 39.76
CA ARG A 202 8.55 11.98 40.51
C ARG A 202 7.82 12.95 41.44
N MET A 203 8.17 12.96 42.73
CA MET A 203 7.79 14.09 43.59
C MET A 203 8.63 15.31 43.23
N ILE A 204 7.98 16.45 43.01
CA ILE A 204 8.60 17.76 42.78
C ILE A 204 7.94 18.76 43.74
N ASP A 205 8.75 19.59 44.39
CA ASP A 205 8.32 20.50 45.46
C ASP A 205 8.06 21.90 44.91
N PHE A 206 6.79 22.32 44.91
CA PHE A 206 6.37 23.68 44.55
C PHE A 206 5.94 24.51 45.76
N SER A 207 6.32 24.12 46.98
CA SER A 207 5.94 24.83 48.22
C SER A 207 6.60 26.21 48.37
N GLU A 208 7.70 26.48 47.65
CA GLU A 208 8.32 27.82 47.54
C GLU A 208 7.87 28.61 46.29
N LEU A 209 6.88 28.12 45.53
CA LEU A 209 6.50 28.71 44.25
C LEU A 209 5.62 29.97 44.42
N SER A 210 6.05 31.09 43.82
CA SER A 210 5.33 32.40 43.85
C SER A 210 4.58 32.76 42.58
N ASP A 211 4.95 32.15 41.45
CA ASP A 211 4.51 32.47 40.09
C ASP A 211 4.52 31.18 39.26
N SER A 212 3.76 31.12 38.16
CA SER A 212 3.75 29.92 37.30
C SER A 212 5.13 29.61 36.72
N THR A 213 5.48 28.32 36.70
CA THR A 213 6.78 27.82 36.25
C THR A 213 6.63 26.65 35.29
N ALA A 214 7.75 26.18 34.74
CA ALA A 214 7.79 25.09 33.78
C ALA A 214 8.84 24.02 34.11
N ILE A 215 8.49 22.79 33.77
CA ILE A 215 9.34 21.58 33.83
C ILE A 215 9.64 21.16 32.40
N THR A 216 10.91 21.02 32.03
CA THR A 216 11.33 20.42 30.74
C THR A 216 11.88 19.02 31.01
N THR A 217 11.34 18.04 30.29
CA THR A 217 11.57 16.61 30.50
C THR A 217 12.08 15.98 29.21
N THR A 218 13.14 15.19 29.27
CA THR A 218 13.80 14.55 28.12
C THR A 218 13.94 13.06 28.38
N VAL A 219 13.62 12.22 27.40
CA VAL A 219 13.82 10.77 27.47
C VAL A 219 14.77 10.32 26.36
N THR A 220 15.57 9.28 26.62
CA THR A 220 16.39 8.59 25.62
C THR A 220 16.22 7.09 25.79
N CYS A 221 15.95 6.36 24.70
CA CYS A 221 15.75 4.90 24.68
C CYS A 221 16.40 4.29 23.43
N GLY A 222 16.68 2.99 23.46
CA GLY A 222 17.22 2.23 22.33
C GLY A 222 18.12 1.07 22.78
N GLU A 223 17.84 -0.13 22.30
CA GLU A 223 18.59 -1.38 22.53
C GLU A 223 19.71 -1.57 21.50
N PHE A 224 19.45 -1.16 20.25
CA PHE A 224 20.37 -1.17 19.12
C PHE A 224 20.79 0.25 18.71
N THR A 225 19.88 1.24 18.77
CA THR A 225 20.13 2.65 18.41
C THR A 225 19.43 3.62 19.35
N ALA A 226 20.20 4.31 20.20
CA ALA A 226 19.66 5.28 21.16
C ALA A 226 19.15 6.58 20.49
N LEU A 227 17.87 6.90 20.69
CA LEU A 227 17.17 8.10 20.21
C LEU A 227 16.42 8.80 21.37
N SER A 228 16.06 10.08 21.20
CA SER A 228 15.56 10.92 22.30
C SER A 228 14.44 11.90 21.93
N ASP A 229 13.52 12.15 22.86
CA ASP A 229 12.38 13.07 22.76
C ASP A 229 12.31 14.03 23.98
N THR A 230 11.57 15.15 23.90
CA THR A 230 11.54 16.20 24.94
C THR A 230 10.22 17.01 24.99
N VAL A 231 9.61 17.08 26.17
CA VAL A 231 8.32 17.76 26.46
C VAL A 231 8.50 18.88 27.51
N THR A 232 7.56 19.83 27.61
CA THR A 232 7.57 20.88 28.66
C THR A 232 6.19 21.20 29.25
N THR A 233 6.06 21.09 30.57
CA THR A 233 4.83 21.24 31.39
C THR A 233 4.74 22.62 32.07
N GLN A 234 3.52 23.17 32.28
CA GLN A 234 3.24 24.43 33.03
C GLN A 234 2.44 24.19 34.35
N ILE A 235 2.44 25.14 35.32
CA ILE A 235 1.82 24.99 36.67
C ILE A 235 0.85 26.16 37.08
N TYR A 236 -0.34 25.88 37.69
CA TYR A 236 -1.48 26.80 38.06
C TYR A 236 -2.19 26.56 39.46
N LEU A 237 -3.51 26.83 39.73
CA LEU A 237 -4.08 27.69 40.87
C LEU A 237 -5.34 27.54 41.91
N ASP A 238 -6.25 26.53 42.13
CA ASP A 238 -7.47 26.69 43.07
C ASP A 238 -8.15 25.43 43.83
N SER A 239 -9.14 25.58 44.77
CA SER A 239 -9.44 24.68 45.98
C SER A 239 -10.95 24.37 46.48
N PRO A 240 -11.29 23.39 47.41
CA PRO A 240 -12.67 22.80 47.71
C PRO A 240 -13.24 22.67 49.22
N GLY A 241 -14.26 21.78 49.54
CA GLY A 241 -15.25 21.83 50.70
C GLY A 241 -15.61 20.60 51.65
N ASN A 242 -16.87 20.46 52.18
CA ASN A 242 -17.30 19.89 53.53
C ASN A 242 -18.45 18.80 53.62
N ASP A 243 -18.81 18.37 54.86
CA ASP A 243 -19.76 17.35 55.43
C ASP A 243 -21.00 17.95 56.19
N THR A 244 -22.07 17.18 56.55
CA THR A 244 -23.44 17.71 56.88
C THR A 244 -23.96 17.59 58.33
N ASP A 245 -24.51 16.46 58.80
CA ASP A 245 -25.31 16.40 60.06
C ASP A 245 -24.49 15.98 61.31
N GLY A 246 -23.49 15.13 61.10
CA GLY A 246 -22.37 14.93 62.02
C GLY A 246 -22.59 13.92 63.15
N ASP A 247 -23.44 12.90 62.95
CA ASP A 247 -23.55 11.76 63.88
C ASP A 247 -22.23 10.96 63.99
N GLY A 248 -21.48 10.88 62.90
CA GLY A 248 -20.23 10.13 62.75
C GLY A 248 -20.11 9.39 61.41
N ILE A 249 -21.19 9.29 60.64
CA ILE A 249 -21.32 8.71 59.31
C ILE A 249 -21.38 9.85 58.28
N LEU A 250 -20.77 9.68 57.11
CA LEU A 250 -20.85 10.66 56.02
C LEU A 250 -22.14 10.43 55.21
N ASP A 251 -22.70 11.51 54.63
CA ASP A 251 -23.93 11.63 53.81
C ASP A 251 -24.21 10.55 52.73
N LEU A 252 -23.33 9.57 52.51
CA LEU A 252 -23.40 8.55 51.47
C LEU A 252 -23.89 7.17 51.95
N VAL A 253 -23.90 6.87 53.27
CA VAL A 253 -24.08 5.49 53.77
C VAL A 253 -24.96 5.35 55.04
N ASP A 254 -25.94 6.23 55.22
CA ASP A 254 -26.98 6.11 56.26
C ASP A 254 -28.38 5.83 55.64
N ARG A 255 -29.20 5.00 56.30
CA ARG A 255 -30.61 4.75 55.98
C ARG A 255 -31.54 5.87 56.48
N CYS A 256 -31.12 6.66 57.47
CA CYS A 256 -31.93 7.64 58.17
C CYS A 256 -31.38 9.09 58.13
N MET A 257 -30.79 9.48 57.00
CA MET A 257 -30.03 10.71 56.66
C MET A 257 -30.47 12.11 57.20
N ASP A 258 -31.64 12.25 57.81
CA ASP A 258 -32.14 13.48 58.49
C ASP A 258 -32.62 13.13 59.93
N GLY A 259 -31.96 12.15 60.58
CA GLY A 259 -32.44 11.41 61.75
C GLY A 259 -32.03 11.97 63.12
N TYR A 260 -32.01 11.08 64.13
CA TYR A 260 -31.67 11.42 65.53
C TYR A 260 -30.14 11.57 65.75
N GLY A 261 -29.52 12.51 65.02
CA GLY A 261 -28.07 12.71 65.00
C GLY A 261 -27.47 13.39 66.25
N ALA A 262 -26.20 13.82 66.13
CA ALA A 262 -25.39 14.27 67.26
C ALA A 262 -25.89 15.52 68.01
N GLU A 263 -26.72 16.39 67.40
CA GLU A 263 -27.36 17.50 68.13
C GLU A 263 -28.52 17.04 69.03
N GLU A 264 -29.15 15.89 68.76
CA GLU A 264 -30.27 15.34 69.54
C GLU A 264 -29.81 14.30 70.58
N GLY A 265 -28.64 13.68 70.37
CA GLY A 265 -27.85 13.02 71.42
C GLY A 265 -27.96 11.50 71.49
N TRP A 266 -28.34 10.85 70.38
CA TRP A 266 -28.31 9.40 70.19
C TRP A 266 -27.07 8.97 69.39
N VAL A 267 -26.71 7.69 69.52
CA VAL A 267 -25.77 6.91 68.69
C VAL A 267 -26.16 5.43 68.82
N SER A 268 -26.07 4.62 67.76
CA SER A 268 -26.49 3.21 67.76
C SER A 268 -25.68 2.30 68.71
N THR A 269 -26.35 1.34 69.37
CA THR A 269 -25.77 0.32 70.27
C THR A 269 -26.63 -0.95 70.46
N ASP A 270 -25.97 -2.11 70.58
CA ASP A 270 -26.49 -3.49 70.73
C ASP A 270 -27.45 -3.78 71.91
N GLU A 271 -27.85 -2.78 72.73
CA GLU A 271 -28.79 -2.94 73.85
C GLU A 271 -30.16 -2.26 73.61
N SER A 272 -30.41 -1.78 72.38
CA SER A 272 -31.64 -1.08 71.98
C SER A 272 -31.95 -1.19 70.48
N ASP A 273 -31.40 -2.22 69.85
CA ASP A 273 -31.40 -2.55 68.42
C ASP A 273 -31.02 -4.05 68.40
N ILE A 274 -32.01 -4.94 68.57
CA ILE A 274 -31.77 -6.36 68.90
C ILE A 274 -31.26 -7.19 67.72
N ASP A 275 -31.61 -6.82 66.49
CA ASP A 275 -31.16 -7.46 65.25
C ASP A 275 -30.19 -6.61 64.41
N GLY A 276 -30.11 -5.28 64.64
CA GLY A 276 -28.92 -4.47 64.35
C GLY A 276 -28.98 -3.62 63.08
N ASP A 277 -30.13 -3.00 62.78
CA ASP A 277 -30.40 -2.30 61.51
C ASP A 277 -30.17 -0.77 61.56
N GLY A 278 -30.17 -0.16 62.76
CA GLY A 278 -30.07 1.28 62.98
C GLY A 278 -31.33 1.95 63.54
N CYS A 279 -32.45 1.23 63.66
CA CYS A 279 -33.72 1.72 64.25
C CYS A 279 -33.81 1.44 65.77
N ASN A 280 -35.03 1.35 66.36
CA ASN A 280 -35.19 1.18 67.82
C ASN A 280 -36.41 0.35 68.28
N ASP A 281 -36.19 -0.92 68.66
CA ASP A 281 -37.22 -1.94 68.98
C ASP A 281 -38.42 -1.40 69.79
N PHE A 282 -38.16 -0.71 70.90
CA PHE A 282 -39.18 -0.38 71.92
C PHE A 282 -40.32 0.55 71.43
N HIS A 283 -40.15 1.22 70.29
CA HIS A 283 -41.21 2.07 69.72
C HIS A 283 -41.78 1.54 68.41
N GLU A 284 -41.21 0.48 67.82
CA GLU A 284 -41.33 0.23 66.36
C GLU A 284 -41.62 -1.24 65.94
N ASP A 285 -41.65 -2.24 66.84
CA ASP A 285 -41.82 -3.69 66.50
C ASP A 285 -42.95 -4.45 67.29
N LEU A 286 -43.32 -5.68 66.88
CA LEU A 286 -44.58 -6.37 67.27
C LEU A 286 -44.68 -7.94 67.31
N ASP A 287 -43.63 -8.76 67.08
CA ASP A 287 -43.70 -10.25 67.23
C ASP A 287 -42.81 -10.73 68.41
N ASP A 288 -43.30 -11.67 69.24
CA ASP A 288 -42.77 -11.91 70.61
C ASP A 288 -41.98 -13.23 70.77
N ASP A 289 -42.32 -14.31 70.05
CA ASP A 289 -41.49 -15.53 69.97
C ASP A 289 -41.09 -15.94 68.54
N ASN A 290 -41.71 -15.30 67.53
CA ASN A 290 -41.31 -15.31 66.12
C ASN A 290 -41.32 -16.71 65.48
N ASP A 291 -42.26 -17.56 65.91
CA ASP A 291 -42.48 -18.89 65.32
C ASP A 291 -43.23 -18.84 63.97
N GLY A 292 -44.04 -17.80 63.77
CA GLY A 292 -44.72 -17.48 62.50
C GLY A 292 -46.19 -17.07 62.63
N VAL A 293 -46.89 -17.50 63.70
CA VAL A 293 -48.36 -17.30 63.83
C VAL A 293 -48.73 -16.58 65.13
N GLY A 294 -48.75 -15.25 65.09
CA GLY A 294 -48.96 -14.40 66.27
C GLY A 294 -50.28 -14.67 67.05
N ASP A 295 -50.15 -14.70 68.39
CA ASP A 295 -51.07 -15.05 69.50
C ASP A 295 -52.59 -15.23 69.29
N ASP A 296 -53.23 -14.48 68.39
CA ASP A 296 -54.69 -14.44 68.20
C ASP A 296 -55.19 -15.45 67.13
N PHE A 297 -54.30 -16.17 66.43
CA PHE A 297 -54.62 -16.95 65.21
C PHE A 297 -54.19 -18.43 65.18
N ASP A 298 -53.51 -18.95 66.22
CA ASP A 298 -53.08 -20.35 66.33
C ASP A 298 -54.04 -21.17 67.23
N GLU A 299 -54.34 -22.44 66.90
CA GLU A 299 -55.08 -23.36 67.79
C GLU A 299 -54.18 -24.02 68.87
N CYS A 300 -52.84 -23.87 68.81
CA CYS A 300 -51.81 -24.49 69.67
C CYS A 300 -50.74 -23.58 70.40
N PRO A 301 -50.99 -22.30 70.79
CA PRO A 301 -49.93 -21.28 71.05
C PRO A 301 -49.27 -21.32 72.45
N ASP A 302 -48.29 -22.22 72.65
CA ASP A 302 -47.40 -22.24 73.84
C ASP A 302 -46.10 -23.07 73.58
N SER A 303 -45.77 -23.38 72.32
CA SER A 303 -45.04 -24.61 71.93
C SER A 303 -43.61 -24.42 71.34
N VAL A 304 -42.83 -23.47 71.86
CA VAL A 304 -41.45 -23.16 71.39
C VAL A 304 -40.56 -24.38 71.07
N GLY A 305 -40.03 -24.43 69.84
CA GLY A 305 -39.01 -25.39 69.42
C GLY A 305 -39.35 -26.24 68.18
N TRP A 306 -40.57 -26.12 67.68
CA TRP A 306 -40.90 -26.22 66.26
C TRP A 306 -41.35 -24.82 65.79
N VAL A 307 -41.94 -24.74 64.60
CA VAL A 307 -42.55 -23.54 64.00
C VAL A 307 -43.74 -24.03 63.17
N SER A 308 -44.93 -23.43 63.28
CA SER A 308 -46.02 -23.72 62.34
C SER A 308 -45.53 -23.38 60.92
N THR A 309 -45.46 -24.40 60.08
CA THR A 309 -44.81 -24.32 58.76
C THR A 309 -45.51 -25.25 57.78
N PRO A 310 -45.71 -24.85 56.50
CA PRO A 310 -46.32 -25.67 55.43
C PRO A 310 -45.56 -26.94 54.99
N TYR A 311 -44.81 -27.56 55.90
CA TYR A 311 -44.14 -28.84 55.76
C TYR A 311 -44.41 -29.79 56.95
N ALA A 312 -45.14 -29.31 57.95
CA ALA A 312 -45.44 -30.00 59.20
C ALA A 312 -46.81 -29.58 59.79
N ASP A 313 -47.60 -28.86 58.99
CA ASP A 313 -48.86 -28.14 59.26
C ASP A 313 -49.33 -27.58 57.90
N TYR A 314 -49.67 -28.47 56.96
CA TYR A 314 -49.73 -28.16 55.53
C TYR A 314 -50.91 -27.26 55.17
N ASP A 315 -52.14 -27.60 55.59
CA ASP A 315 -53.32 -26.72 55.44
C ASP A 315 -53.30 -25.50 56.37
N SER A 316 -52.36 -25.48 57.33
CA SER A 316 -52.05 -24.38 58.25
C SER A 316 -53.17 -24.05 59.26
N ASP A 317 -53.85 -25.07 59.81
CA ASP A 317 -54.79 -24.92 60.93
C ASP A 317 -54.13 -24.84 62.33
N GLY A 318 -52.84 -25.17 62.44
CA GLY A 318 -52.07 -25.21 63.70
C GLY A 318 -51.83 -26.63 64.24
N CYS A 319 -52.14 -27.67 63.46
CA CYS A 319 -51.93 -29.09 63.79
C CYS A 319 -50.79 -29.71 62.96
N HIS A 320 -50.43 -30.98 63.19
CA HIS A 320 -49.21 -31.56 62.62
C HIS A 320 -49.42 -32.82 61.77
N ASP A 321 -49.39 -32.64 60.44
CA ASP A 321 -49.71 -33.61 59.37
C ASP A 321 -49.33 -35.05 59.72
N ALA A 322 -48.02 -35.29 59.91
CA ALA A 322 -47.42 -36.62 59.91
C ALA A 322 -47.85 -37.54 61.08
N ASP A 323 -48.55 -37.01 62.08
CA ASP A 323 -49.08 -37.75 63.22
C ASP A 323 -50.61 -37.61 63.37
N GLU A 324 -51.25 -36.54 62.88
CA GLU A 324 -52.63 -36.18 63.25
C GLU A 324 -53.66 -35.88 62.11
N ASP A 325 -53.29 -35.81 60.81
CA ASP A 325 -54.27 -35.65 59.68
C ASP A 325 -54.20 -36.75 58.56
N LEU A 326 -55.08 -36.68 57.54
CA LEU A 326 -55.35 -37.68 56.48
C LEU A 326 -56.04 -37.14 55.18
N ASP A 327 -55.97 -35.85 54.86
CA ASP A 327 -56.63 -35.21 53.69
C ASP A 327 -55.83 -33.95 53.33
N ASP A 328 -54.50 -34.13 53.20
CA ASP A 328 -53.49 -33.13 53.60
C ASP A 328 -53.58 -31.77 52.89
N ASP A 329 -54.19 -31.67 51.69
CA ASP A 329 -54.45 -30.41 50.96
C ASP A 329 -55.93 -29.97 50.88
N GLY A 330 -56.87 -30.88 51.16
CA GLY A 330 -58.31 -30.64 51.16
C GLY A 330 -58.97 -30.32 49.80
N ASP A 331 -58.37 -30.62 48.64
CA ASP A 331 -59.00 -30.36 47.32
C ASP A 331 -60.28 -31.19 47.09
N GLY A 332 -60.28 -32.46 47.53
CA GLY A 332 -61.41 -33.41 47.42
C GLY A 332 -61.20 -34.63 46.50
N VAL A 333 -60.01 -34.83 45.94
CA VAL A 333 -59.45 -36.11 45.49
C VAL A 333 -59.00 -36.89 46.77
N LEU A 334 -58.02 -37.79 46.69
CA LEU A 334 -57.43 -38.55 47.80
C LEU A 334 -56.04 -39.04 47.36
N ASP A 335 -55.08 -39.05 48.28
CA ASP A 335 -53.66 -39.38 48.11
C ASP A 335 -53.31 -40.81 47.60
N GLU A 336 -54.30 -41.68 47.34
CA GLU A 336 -54.12 -42.96 46.59
C GLU A 336 -54.45 -42.83 45.07
N PHE A 337 -55.06 -41.73 44.65
CA PHE A 337 -55.59 -41.52 43.29
C PHE A 337 -55.23 -40.17 42.66
N ASP A 338 -54.42 -39.38 43.34
CA ASP A 338 -53.81 -38.17 42.82
C ASP A 338 -52.35 -38.44 42.39
N ASP A 339 -51.86 -37.74 41.37
CA ASP A 339 -50.43 -37.72 41.02
C ASP A 339 -49.71 -36.50 41.67
N CYS A 340 -50.46 -35.56 42.30
CA CYS A 340 -50.03 -34.54 43.26
C CYS A 340 -50.64 -34.74 44.68
N PRO A 341 -50.26 -35.78 45.47
CA PRO A 341 -50.97 -36.22 46.69
C PRO A 341 -50.92 -35.32 47.94
N SER A 342 -50.49 -34.07 47.80
CA SER A 342 -50.41 -33.05 48.85
C SER A 342 -50.18 -31.71 48.14
N GLY A 343 -51.19 -31.31 47.36
CA GLY A 343 -51.14 -30.26 46.35
C GLY A 343 -51.59 -28.88 46.85
N GLN A 344 -52.12 -28.03 45.96
CA GLN A 344 -52.47 -26.66 46.32
C GLN A 344 -53.73 -26.62 47.22
N LEU A 345 -53.72 -25.75 48.24
CA LEU A 345 -54.85 -25.62 49.16
C LEU A 345 -56.07 -24.91 48.54
N GLY A 346 -57.24 -25.52 48.71
CA GLY A 346 -58.53 -24.81 48.62
C GLY A 346 -59.10 -24.55 47.22
N TRP A 347 -58.71 -25.33 46.21
CA TRP A 347 -59.25 -25.27 44.84
C TRP A 347 -60.20 -26.44 44.51
N GLY A 348 -59.86 -27.34 43.59
CA GLY A 348 -60.68 -28.49 43.16
C GLY A 348 -60.58 -28.86 41.67
N SER A 349 -60.01 -30.04 41.33
CA SER A 349 -59.83 -30.55 39.95
C SER A 349 -61.02 -30.35 39.00
N ASN A 350 -60.77 -29.69 37.85
CA ASN A 350 -61.67 -29.56 36.69
C ASN A 350 -60.99 -28.90 35.46
N PHE A 351 -61.51 -29.16 34.24
CA PHE A 351 -61.11 -28.66 32.89
C PHE A 351 -60.89 -27.13 32.66
N TYR A 352 -60.82 -26.31 33.70
CA TYR A 352 -60.42 -24.89 33.64
C TYR A 352 -59.26 -24.55 34.62
N SER A 353 -58.73 -25.56 35.30
CA SER A 353 -57.64 -25.50 36.29
C SER A 353 -57.04 -26.90 36.51
N ASP A 354 -57.13 -27.75 35.50
CA ASP A 354 -56.73 -29.18 35.41
C ASP A 354 -57.11 -29.59 33.97
N ARG A 355 -56.16 -29.38 33.06
CA ARG A 355 -56.36 -29.28 31.60
C ARG A 355 -56.31 -30.63 30.93
N ASP A 356 -55.40 -31.50 31.34
CA ASP A 356 -55.21 -32.84 30.79
C ASP A 356 -55.99 -33.92 31.58
N GLY A 357 -56.17 -33.73 32.91
CA GLY A 357 -57.10 -34.47 33.75
C GLY A 357 -56.48 -35.38 34.83
N ASP A 358 -55.32 -35.06 35.41
CA ASP A 358 -54.56 -35.97 36.28
C ASP A 358 -54.79 -35.83 37.80
N GLY A 359 -54.95 -34.60 38.29
CA GLY A 359 -55.12 -34.25 39.71
C GLY A 359 -54.42 -32.95 40.11
N CYS A 360 -53.31 -32.62 39.43
CA CYS A 360 -52.53 -31.40 39.64
C CYS A 360 -53.22 -30.15 39.05
N ALA A 361 -52.83 -28.95 39.50
CA ALA A 361 -53.37 -27.67 39.00
C ALA A 361 -52.52 -27.01 37.91
N ASP A 362 -53.15 -26.70 36.77
CA ASP A 362 -52.71 -25.87 35.61
C ASP A 362 -51.92 -24.57 35.93
N LEU A 363 -51.96 -24.08 37.17
CA LEU A 363 -51.50 -22.73 37.52
C LEU A 363 -50.22 -22.73 38.35
N ASP A 364 -49.96 -23.80 39.10
CA ASP A 364 -48.96 -23.80 40.16
C ASP A 364 -48.32 -25.20 40.42
N GLU A 365 -48.80 -26.29 39.77
CA GLU A 365 -48.42 -27.67 40.12
C GLU A 365 -48.12 -28.59 38.92
N ASP A 366 -48.91 -28.50 37.84
CA ASP A 366 -48.47 -29.00 36.53
C ASP A 366 -47.52 -27.98 35.86
N SER A 367 -46.66 -28.46 34.97
CA SER A 367 -45.67 -27.68 34.25
C SER A 367 -45.45 -28.15 32.80
N ASP A 368 -46.34 -28.95 32.24
CA ASP A 368 -46.44 -29.29 30.80
C ASP A 368 -47.95 -29.34 30.45
N ASP A 369 -48.63 -28.18 30.52
CA ASP A 369 -50.11 -27.98 30.55
C ASP A 369 -50.85 -28.50 29.29
N ASP A 370 -50.10 -29.05 28.34
CA ASP A 370 -50.48 -29.51 27.01
C ASP A 370 -50.01 -30.97 26.74
N ASN A 371 -49.01 -31.44 27.50
CA ASN A 371 -48.41 -32.77 27.53
C ASN A 371 -47.74 -33.19 26.21
N ASP A 372 -46.91 -32.30 25.64
CA ASP A 372 -46.07 -32.61 24.46
C ASP A 372 -44.61 -32.96 24.79
N GLY A 373 -44.12 -32.56 25.97
CA GLY A 373 -42.78 -32.83 26.46
C GLY A 373 -41.82 -31.63 26.40
N LEU A 374 -42.31 -30.40 26.53
CA LEU A 374 -41.52 -29.24 26.96
C LEU A 374 -42.14 -28.69 28.26
N GLU A 375 -41.33 -28.05 29.11
CA GLU A 375 -41.83 -27.48 30.37
C GLU A 375 -42.33 -26.05 30.11
N ASP A 376 -43.46 -25.63 30.71
CA ASP A 376 -44.14 -24.34 30.53
C ASP A 376 -43.23 -23.09 30.64
N GLU A 377 -42.12 -23.16 31.42
CA GLU A 377 -41.14 -22.06 31.55
C GLU A 377 -40.18 -21.94 30.35
N LEU A 378 -40.11 -22.97 29.51
CA LEU A 378 -39.22 -23.10 28.35
C LEU A 378 -39.96 -23.11 27.01
N ASP A 379 -41.29 -23.24 27.04
CA ASP A 379 -42.17 -23.34 25.87
C ASP A 379 -42.73 -21.96 25.46
N ALA A 380 -42.73 -21.65 24.16
CA ALA A 380 -43.29 -20.39 23.62
C ALA A 380 -44.81 -20.45 23.39
N CYS A 381 -45.38 -21.66 23.32
CA CYS A 381 -46.77 -22.01 23.12
C CYS A 381 -47.40 -22.87 24.27
N PRO A 382 -47.23 -22.62 25.59
CA PRO A 382 -47.49 -23.61 26.67
C PRO A 382 -48.93 -24.17 26.83
N ARG A 383 -49.89 -23.76 26.00
CA ARG A 383 -51.29 -24.22 26.03
C ARG A 383 -51.84 -24.54 24.64
N GLY A 384 -50.96 -24.91 23.72
CA GLY A 384 -51.15 -25.09 22.27
C GLY A 384 -51.93 -26.33 21.85
N GLN A 385 -51.35 -27.09 20.92
CA GLN A 385 -52.02 -28.19 20.22
C GLN A 385 -51.59 -29.60 20.70
N SER A 386 -51.77 -29.85 22.00
CA SER A 386 -51.75 -31.13 22.73
C SER A 386 -51.94 -32.39 21.88
N ASN A 387 -51.14 -33.42 22.20
CA ASN A 387 -51.01 -34.70 21.49
C ASN A 387 -50.26 -34.64 20.14
N TRP A 388 -49.23 -33.80 20.01
CA TRP A 388 -48.26 -33.85 18.92
C TRP A 388 -46.91 -34.46 19.37
N PHE A 389 -45.78 -34.14 18.72
CA PHE A 389 -44.44 -34.66 19.07
C PHE A 389 -43.34 -33.76 18.50
N ARG A 390 -42.69 -32.97 19.36
CA ARG A 390 -41.57 -32.09 18.98
C ARG A 390 -40.41 -32.82 18.29
N ASN A 391 -39.94 -32.27 17.16
CA ASN A 391 -38.80 -32.74 16.38
C ASN A 391 -38.50 -31.76 15.23
N THR A 392 -37.24 -31.75 14.75
CA THR A 392 -36.63 -30.88 13.70
C THR A 392 -37.29 -30.80 12.31
N SER A 393 -38.56 -31.20 12.17
CA SER A 393 -39.38 -31.15 10.95
C SER A 393 -40.88 -30.90 11.21
N SER A 394 -41.23 -30.48 12.43
CA SER A 394 -42.53 -29.91 12.81
C SER A 394 -42.40 -28.86 13.94
N ASP A 395 -41.16 -28.47 14.17
CA ASP A 395 -40.56 -27.54 15.14
C ASP A 395 -39.08 -27.52 14.69
N PHE A 396 -38.49 -26.38 14.33
CA PHE A 396 -37.11 -26.34 13.81
C PHE A 396 -36.09 -25.70 14.77
N ASP A 397 -36.50 -24.77 15.63
CA ASP A 397 -35.62 -24.10 16.60
C ASP A 397 -35.64 -24.72 18.01
N ASP A 398 -36.56 -25.65 18.30
CA ASP A 398 -36.79 -26.39 19.56
C ASP A 398 -37.47 -25.54 20.67
N ASP A 399 -38.39 -24.63 20.28
CA ASP A 399 -39.10 -23.68 21.19
C ASP A 399 -40.48 -24.12 21.72
N GLY A 400 -41.06 -25.20 21.19
CA GLY A 400 -42.37 -25.72 21.62
C GLY A 400 -43.57 -25.28 20.77
N CYS A 401 -43.43 -24.26 19.92
CA CYS A 401 -44.42 -23.94 18.91
C CYS A 401 -44.26 -24.84 17.68
N ALA A 402 -45.39 -25.26 17.08
CA ALA A 402 -45.36 -26.12 15.90
C ALA A 402 -45.38 -25.33 14.57
N ASP A 403 -44.34 -25.49 13.72
CA ASP A 403 -44.11 -24.84 12.39
C ASP A 403 -45.42 -24.58 11.61
N GLN A 404 -46.30 -25.59 11.59
CA GLN A 404 -47.45 -25.64 10.69
C GLN A 404 -48.66 -24.80 11.14
N SER A 405 -48.69 -24.34 12.40
CA SER A 405 -49.94 -23.86 12.98
C SER A 405 -49.85 -22.84 14.11
N GLU A 406 -48.74 -22.78 14.85
CA GLU A 406 -48.69 -21.99 16.10
C GLU A 406 -47.50 -21.01 16.15
N ASP A 407 -46.45 -21.26 15.37
CA ASP A 407 -45.37 -20.29 15.08
C ASP A 407 -45.72 -19.36 13.88
N GLU A 408 -45.03 -18.22 13.78
CA GLU A 408 -44.99 -17.29 12.64
C GLU A 408 -43.53 -17.00 12.13
N ASP A 409 -42.46 -17.62 12.66
CA ASP A 409 -41.04 -17.36 12.33
C ASP A 409 -40.18 -18.67 12.42
N ASP A 410 -40.37 -19.63 11.50
CA ASP A 410 -39.93 -21.06 11.57
C ASP A 410 -38.45 -21.31 11.98
N ASP A 411 -37.54 -20.32 11.92
CA ASP A 411 -36.14 -20.44 12.34
C ASP A 411 -35.63 -19.36 13.32
N ASN A 412 -36.55 -18.53 13.83
CA ASN A 412 -36.35 -17.52 14.87
C ASN A 412 -35.20 -16.53 14.58
N ASP A 413 -34.92 -16.27 13.30
CA ASP A 413 -33.90 -15.31 12.88
C ASP A 413 -34.35 -13.84 12.95
N GLY A 414 -35.66 -13.65 13.16
CA GLY A 414 -36.34 -12.36 13.36
C GLY A 414 -37.06 -11.85 12.11
N VAL A 415 -37.32 -12.71 11.13
CA VAL A 415 -37.97 -12.37 9.85
C VAL A 415 -39.10 -13.36 9.51
N ASN A 416 -40.15 -13.38 10.34
CA ASN A 416 -41.45 -14.04 10.10
C ASN A 416 -41.73 -14.48 8.64
N ASP A 417 -41.95 -15.78 8.41
CA ASP A 417 -42.14 -16.40 7.08
C ASP A 417 -42.99 -15.60 6.10
N VAL A 418 -44.14 -15.11 6.57
CA VAL A 418 -45.17 -14.48 5.75
C VAL A 418 -45.75 -13.22 6.38
N ASN A 419 -46.07 -12.25 5.54
CA ASN A 419 -46.84 -11.09 5.96
C ASN A 419 -48.34 -11.41 6.16
N ILE A 420 -49.09 -10.45 6.71
CA ILE A 420 -50.54 -10.53 6.93
C ILE A 420 -51.41 -10.73 5.66
N THR A 421 -50.81 -10.74 4.46
CA THR A 421 -51.48 -11.08 3.18
C THR A 421 -51.04 -12.43 2.60
N GLY A 422 -50.12 -13.15 3.24
CA GLY A 422 -49.57 -14.42 2.79
C GLY A 422 -48.52 -14.29 1.68
N ASP A 423 -47.85 -13.13 1.59
CA ASP A 423 -46.63 -13.00 0.79
C ASP A 423 -45.40 -13.31 1.67
N MET A 424 -44.53 -14.17 1.17
CA MET A 424 -43.24 -14.57 1.76
C MET A 424 -42.36 -13.35 2.05
N LEU A 425 -41.84 -13.22 3.28
CA LEU A 425 -40.93 -12.14 3.69
C LEU A 425 -39.48 -12.66 3.70
N ASP A 426 -39.22 -13.68 4.50
CA ASP A 426 -38.00 -14.47 4.45
C ASP A 426 -37.80 -15.14 3.07
N ARG A 427 -36.54 -15.49 2.77
CA ARG A 427 -36.09 -16.27 1.59
C ARG A 427 -35.17 -17.43 1.93
N CYS A 428 -34.86 -17.62 3.19
CA CYS A 428 -33.82 -18.45 3.75
C CYS A 428 -34.31 -19.26 4.96
N PRO A 429 -35.52 -19.91 4.95
CA PRO A 429 -36.30 -20.35 6.13
C PRO A 429 -35.78 -21.65 6.75
N ARG A 430 -34.46 -21.74 6.87
CA ARG A 430 -33.62 -22.67 7.64
C ARG A 430 -32.25 -22.02 7.87
N THR A 431 -32.23 -20.74 8.26
CA THR A 431 -31.05 -20.03 8.70
C THR A 431 -30.45 -20.74 9.92
N ALA A 432 -29.14 -20.62 10.10
CA ALA A 432 -28.46 -21.36 11.16
C ALA A 432 -28.78 -20.72 12.52
N LEU A 433 -29.53 -21.43 13.37
CA LEU A 433 -29.91 -21.00 14.72
C LEU A 433 -28.76 -20.30 15.45
N ASN A 434 -29.01 -19.11 16.03
CA ASN A 434 -28.01 -18.18 16.60
C ASN A 434 -27.12 -17.44 15.57
N SER A 435 -27.56 -17.27 14.32
CA SER A 435 -26.87 -16.40 13.34
C SER A 435 -26.98 -14.92 13.75
N THR A 436 -25.84 -14.24 13.90
CA THR A 436 -25.81 -12.85 14.41
C THR A 436 -25.75 -11.77 13.32
N ASP A 437 -25.71 -12.16 12.04
CA ASP A 437 -25.68 -11.25 10.89
C ASP A 437 -26.68 -11.71 9.82
N VAL A 438 -27.96 -11.53 10.16
CA VAL A 438 -29.13 -11.85 9.35
C VAL A 438 -29.63 -10.57 8.67
N ASP A 439 -30.02 -10.66 7.40
CA ASP A 439 -30.53 -9.52 6.63
C ASP A 439 -32.06 -9.41 6.65
N GLN A 440 -32.60 -8.34 6.06
CA GLN A 440 -34.05 -8.09 5.95
C GLN A 440 -34.86 -9.12 5.14
N ASN A 441 -34.24 -10.20 4.67
CA ASN A 441 -34.85 -11.32 3.96
C ASN A 441 -34.51 -12.67 4.63
N GLY A 442 -34.15 -12.68 5.92
CA GLY A 442 -33.81 -13.87 6.72
C GLY A 442 -32.52 -14.59 6.28
N CYS A 443 -31.63 -13.93 5.52
CA CYS A 443 -30.43 -14.59 5.01
C CYS A 443 -29.17 -14.21 5.80
N SER A 444 -28.50 -15.19 6.42
CA SER A 444 -27.19 -14.98 7.05
C SER A 444 -26.07 -14.80 6.01
N ALA A 445 -24.93 -14.23 6.43
CA ALA A 445 -23.74 -14.06 5.60
C ALA A 445 -23.21 -15.36 4.94
N LEU A 446 -23.58 -16.56 5.43
CA LEU A 446 -23.22 -17.83 4.79
C LEU A 446 -24.14 -18.19 3.60
N GLN A 447 -25.35 -17.64 3.55
CA GLN A 447 -26.34 -17.82 2.48
C GLN A 447 -26.32 -16.69 1.43
N ARG A 448 -25.81 -15.50 1.80
CA ARG A 448 -25.71 -14.32 0.93
C ARG A 448 -24.44 -14.33 0.09
N ASP A 449 -24.56 -13.78 -1.11
CA ASP A 449 -23.51 -13.44 -2.07
C ASP A 449 -23.96 -12.09 -2.65
N THR A 450 -23.39 -11.00 -2.11
CA THR A 450 -23.96 -9.64 -2.27
C THR A 450 -23.58 -8.97 -3.60
N ASP A 451 -22.42 -9.29 -4.18
CA ASP A 451 -21.96 -8.71 -5.46
C ASP A 451 -22.01 -9.68 -6.65
N LEU A 452 -22.29 -10.96 -6.41
CA LEU A 452 -22.45 -12.05 -7.38
C LEU A 452 -21.16 -12.47 -8.07
N ASP A 453 -20.04 -12.45 -7.34
CA ASP A 453 -18.76 -13.01 -7.80
C ASP A 453 -18.65 -14.54 -7.63
N GLY A 454 -19.41 -15.13 -6.71
CA GLY A 454 -19.47 -16.57 -6.40
C GLY A 454 -18.88 -17.00 -5.04
N VAL A 455 -18.43 -16.06 -4.21
CA VAL A 455 -18.07 -16.25 -2.79
C VAL A 455 -19.19 -15.68 -1.91
N ASN A 456 -19.39 -16.24 -0.70
CA ASN A 456 -20.43 -15.74 0.21
C ASN A 456 -19.89 -14.63 1.13
N ASP A 457 -20.77 -13.75 1.60
CA ASP A 457 -20.42 -12.59 2.45
C ASP A 457 -19.57 -12.98 3.69
N ALA A 458 -19.71 -14.21 4.19
CA ALA A 458 -18.93 -14.74 5.33
C ALA A 458 -17.50 -15.19 5.01
N HIS A 459 -17.11 -15.28 3.73
CA HIS A 459 -15.77 -15.68 3.27
C HIS A 459 -15.13 -14.71 2.27
N ASP A 460 -15.92 -13.78 1.73
CA ASP A 460 -15.44 -12.65 0.94
C ASP A 460 -14.56 -11.69 1.80
N GLN A 461 -13.52 -11.13 1.17
CA GLN A 461 -12.62 -10.12 1.73
C GLN A 461 -12.63 -8.81 0.93
N CYS A 462 -13.41 -8.73 -0.15
CA CYS A 462 -13.36 -7.69 -1.18
C CYS A 462 -14.75 -7.17 -1.58
N GLU A 463 -15.66 -7.02 -0.59
CA GLU A 463 -17.05 -6.55 -0.73
C GLU A 463 -17.29 -5.58 -1.91
N GLY A 464 -17.99 -6.04 -2.95
CA GLY A 464 -18.32 -5.22 -4.12
C GLY A 464 -17.38 -5.41 -5.31
N THR A 465 -16.75 -6.58 -5.44
CA THR A 465 -15.91 -6.94 -6.58
C THR A 465 -16.70 -6.80 -7.91
N PRO A 466 -16.13 -6.15 -8.95
CA PRO A 466 -16.84 -5.95 -10.21
C PRO A 466 -17.26 -7.26 -10.92
N SER A 467 -18.58 -7.52 -10.91
CA SER A 467 -19.18 -8.70 -11.56
C SER A 467 -18.61 -9.03 -12.96
N GLY A 468 -18.14 -10.27 -13.11
CA GLY A 468 -17.54 -10.78 -14.35
C GLY A 468 -16.01 -10.69 -14.44
N LEU A 469 -15.33 -10.16 -13.41
CA LEU A 469 -13.91 -10.44 -13.19
C LEU A 469 -13.70 -11.91 -12.73
N THR A 470 -12.44 -12.35 -12.65
CA THR A 470 -12.09 -13.69 -12.14
C THR A 470 -11.46 -13.54 -10.77
N VAL A 471 -12.16 -14.04 -9.75
CA VAL A 471 -11.78 -13.88 -8.34
C VAL A 471 -10.95 -15.06 -7.84
N ASN A 472 -10.29 -14.86 -6.70
CA ASN A 472 -9.62 -15.90 -5.93
C ASN A 472 -10.58 -16.56 -4.92
N ASP A 473 -10.06 -17.48 -4.09
CA ASP A 473 -10.86 -18.25 -3.13
C ASP A 473 -11.49 -17.41 -1.98
N VAL A 474 -11.30 -16.08 -1.96
CA VAL A 474 -11.80 -15.13 -0.94
C VAL A 474 -12.40 -13.86 -1.53
N GLY A 475 -12.99 -13.95 -2.72
CA GLY A 475 -13.84 -12.92 -3.36
C GLY A 475 -13.07 -11.76 -4.02
N CYS A 476 -11.74 -11.82 -4.03
CA CYS A 476 -10.93 -10.72 -4.53
C CYS A 476 -10.54 -10.92 -6.00
N ALA A 477 -10.72 -9.86 -6.80
CA ALA A 477 -10.19 -9.77 -8.16
C ALA A 477 -8.82 -9.06 -8.23
N ASP A 478 -8.12 -9.27 -9.34
CA ASP A 478 -7.09 -8.37 -9.86
C ASP A 478 -7.81 -7.20 -10.57
N LEU A 479 -7.53 -5.95 -10.19
CA LEU A 479 -8.34 -4.77 -10.52
C LEU A 479 -7.73 -3.87 -11.61
N ASP A 480 -6.41 -3.84 -11.75
CA ASP A 480 -5.69 -3.12 -12.80
C ASP A 480 -4.99 -4.05 -13.81
N ASN A 481 -5.12 -5.37 -13.62
CA ASN A 481 -4.58 -6.45 -14.45
C ASN A 481 -3.04 -6.53 -14.40
N ASP A 482 -2.46 -6.31 -13.22
CA ASP A 482 -1.01 -6.38 -12.99
C ASP A 482 -0.51 -7.80 -12.62
N GLY A 483 -1.42 -8.67 -12.18
CA GLY A 483 -1.17 -10.04 -11.74
C GLY A 483 -1.34 -10.30 -10.23
N VAL A 484 -1.65 -9.27 -9.44
CA VAL A 484 -1.84 -9.36 -7.98
C VAL A 484 -3.31 -9.10 -7.61
N TYR A 485 -3.80 -9.80 -6.57
CA TYR A 485 -5.19 -9.70 -6.11
C TYR A 485 -5.37 -8.61 -5.05
N ALA A 486 -6.49 -7.90 -5.09
CA ALA A 486 -6.74 -6.66 -4.33
C ALA A 486 -6.62 -6.78 -2.78
N ASN A 487 -6.71 -7.98 -2.19
CA ASN A 487 -6.51 -8.18 -0.75
C ASN A 487 -5.04 -8.29 -0.32
N VAL A 488 -4.09 -8.47 -1.25
CA VAL A 488 -2.65 -8.55 -0.96
C VAL A 488 -1.84 -7.46 -1.67
N ASP A 489 -2.40 -6.91 -2.75
CA ASP A 489 -1.89 -5.75 -3.48
C ASP A 489 -1.79 -4.48 -2.60
N GLN A 490 -0.62 -3.84 -2.61
CA GLN A 490 -0.32 -2.60 -1.89
C GLN A 490 -0.38 -1.36 -2.81
N CYS A 491 -0.55 -1.55 -4.12
CA CYS A 491 -0.40 -0.56 -5.18
C CYS A 491 -1.49 -0.68 -6.28
N PRO A 492 -2.82 -0.64 -5.96
CA PRO A 492 -3.96 -0.99 -6.83
C PRO A 492 -4.26 -0.03 -8.01
N ASN A 493 -3.27 0.68 -8.49
CA ASN A 493 -3.23 1.46 -9.73
C ASN A 493 -1.80 1.37 -10.29
N SER A 494 -1.29 0.16 -10.47
CA SER A 494 0.06 -0.14 -10.96
C SER A 494 0.22 0.29 -12.43
N PRO A 495 1.33 0.94 -12.81
CA PRO A 495 1.46 1.56 -14.11
C PRO A 495 1.76 0.54 -15.22
N GLU A 496 0.97 0.60 -16.30
CA GLU A 496 1.19 -0.20 -17.51
C GLU A 496 2.66 -0.21 -17.97
N ARG A 497 3.11 -1.38 -18.45
CA ARG A 497 4.46 -1.62 -19.00
C ARG A 497 5.62 -1.47 -18.01
N TRP A 498 5.43 -1.66 -16.71
CA TRP A 498 6.51 -1.81 -15.74
C TRP A 498 6.56 -3.23 -15.18
N THR A 499 7.71 -3.68 -14.67
CA THR A 499 7.74 -4.92 -13.88
C THR A 499 7.13 -4.69 -12.50
N ILE A 500 6.18 -5.56 -12.18
CA ILE A 500 5.44 -5.65 -10.92
C ILE A 500 6.20 -6.58 -9.96
N GLU A 501 6.35 -6.16 -8.70
CA GLU A 501 6.91 -7.00 -7.64
C GLU A 501 5.79 -7.72 -6.86
N ILE A 502 6.13 -8.63 -5.95
CA ILE A 502 5.16 -9.52 -5.26
C ILE A 502 4.13 -8.80 -4.36
N ASP A 503 4.31 -7.50 -4.13
CA ASP A 503 3.42 -6.61 -3.38
C ASP A 503 2.46 -5.80 -4.27
N GLY A 504 2.40 -6.07 -5.58
CA GLY A 504 1.60 -5.31 -6.56
C GLY A 504 2.25 -3.97 -6.96
N CYS A 505 3.42 -3.63 -6.41
CA CYS A 505 4.04 -2.33 -6.66
C CYS A 505 5.11 -2.41 -7.76
N ALA A 506 4.98 -1.58 -8.80
CA ALA A 506 6.05 -1.38 -9.76
C ALA A 506 7.24 -0.60 -9.15
N VAL A 507 8.45 -0.80 -9.69
CA VAL A 507 9.69 -0.16 -9.19
C VAL A 507 9.67 1.39 -9.18
N ILE A 508 8.71 2.01 -9.88
CA ILE A 508 8.47 3.46 -9.88
C ILE A 508 7.59 3.94 -8.70
N GLN A 509 6.71 3.08 -8.17
CA GLN A 509 5.96 3.35 -6.93
C GLN A 509 6.81 3.11 -5.68
N GLN A 510 7.86 2.30 -5.76
CA GLN A 510 8.75 1.98 -4.63
C GLN A 510 9.61 3.19 -4.16
N PRO A 511 10.02 3.23 -2.87
CA PRO A 511 10.82 4.33 -2.32
C PRO A 511 12.29 4.21 -2.73
N VAL A 512 12.91 5.33 -3.15
CA VAL A 512 14.35 5.33 -3.44
C VAL A 512 15.17 5.15 -2.15
N ALA A 513 15.81 4.00 -1.99
CA ALA A 513 16.67 3.70 -0.84
C ALA A 513 17.85 4.69 -0.69
N TRP A 514 18.24 4.95 0.56
CA TRP A 514 19.30 5.91 0.91
C TRP A 514 20.70 5.49 0.43
N LYS A 515 21.41 6.39 -0.26
CA LYS A 515 22.75 6.15 -0.85
C LYS A 515 23.82 6.95 -0.11
N SER A 516 24.54 6.31 0.81
CA SER A 516 25.65 6.93 1.54
C SER A 516 26.82 7.33 0.63
N SER A 517 27.12 8.64 0.55
CA SER A 517 28.16 9.20 -0.32
C SER A 517 29.32 9.88 0.43
N SER A 518 30.24 10.49 -0.31
CA SER A 518 31.46 11.18 0.16
C SER A 518 31.63 12.49 -0.63
N PRO A 519 32.53 13.43 -0.25
CA PRO A 519 32.23 14.86 -0.31
C PRO A 519 31.89 15.37 -1.71
N LEU A 520 30.74 16.03 -1.80
CA LEU A 520 30.18 16.61 -3.01
C LEU A 520 31.02 17.79 -3.49
N THR A 521 31.29 17.83 -4.80
CA THR A 521 32.11 18.85 -5.47
C THR A 521 31.37 19.65 -6.54
N GLY A 522 30.09 19.32 -6.81
CA GLY A 522 29.29 19.97 -7.84
C GLY A 522 27.86 19.39 -7.92
N PRO A 523 27.03 19.91 -8.85
CA PRO A 523 25.70 19.36 -9.14
C PRO A 523 25.78 17.95 -9.74
N MET A 524 24.62 17.28 -9.84
CA MET A 524 24.46 15.91 -10.36
C MET A 524 25.30 14.86 -9.61
N GLN A 525 25.46 15.07 -8.30
CA GLN A 525 26.15 14.17 -7.37
C GLN A 525 25.25 13.87 -6.16
N ILE A 526 25.37 12.64 -5.61
CA ILE A 526 24.61 12.18 -4.44
C ILE A 526 24.99 12.99 -3.19
N VAL A 527 24.02 13.69 -2.60
CA VAL A 527 24.21 14.58 -1.46
C VAL A 527 24.49 13.79 -0.18
N PRO A 528 25.66 13.96 0.47
CA PRO A 528 25.92 13.33 1.76
C PRO A 528 24.96 13.83 2.86
N GLN A 529 24.82 13.07 3.95
CA GLN A 529 24.03 13.53 5.09
C GLN A 529 24.44 14.93 5.58
N PHE A 530 23.44 15.67 6.06
CA PHE A 530 23.64 16.90 6.81
C PHE A 530 22.60 17.00 7.94
N SER A 531 22.93 17.82 8.93
CA SER A 531 21.98 18.34 9.90
C SER A 531 22.02 19.87 9.92
N THR A 532 20.88 20.50 10.16
CA THR A 532 20.81 21.96 10.29
C THR A 532 19.76 22.39 11.32
N PRO A 533 20.05 23.39 12.19
CA PRO A 533 19.07 23.96 13.08
C PRO A 533 17.92 24.63 12.32
N THR A 534 16.71 24.48 12.83
CA THR A 534 15.49 25.13 12.33
C THR A 534 14.71 25.73 13.50
N LEU A 535 13.73 26.59 13.21
CA LEU A 535 12.81 27.13 14.23
C LEU A 535 12.00 26.05 14.99
N ASN A 536 11.94 24.81 14.47
CA ASN A 536 11.17 23.69 15.01
C ASN A 536 12.06 22.52 15.48
N GLY A 537 13.36 22.74 15.74
CA GLY A 537 14.31 21.71 16.20
C GLY A 537 15.52 21.57 15.26
N THR A 538 16.17 20.41 15.24
CA THR A 538 17.24 20.11 14.25
C THR A 538 16.70 19.19 13.16
N TYR A 539 16.84 19.60 11.91
CA TYR A 539 16.51 18.76 10.77
C TYR A 539 17.70 17.85 10.44
N TYR A 540 17.46 16.53 10.35
CA TYR A 540 18.47 15.52 10.02
C TYR A 540 18.07 14.84 8.70
N PHE A 541 18.80 15.12 7.62
CA PHE A 541 18.39 14.74 6.27
C PHE A 541 18.21 13.22 6.09
N GLN A 542 19.15 12.42 6.60
CA GLN A 542 19.09 10.95 6.52
C GLN A 542 17.94 10.33 7.33
N GLN A 543 17.53 10.95 8.44
CA GLN A 543 16.42 10.47 9.29
C GLN A 543 15.04 10.92 8.78
N ARG A 544 15.00 11.84 7.82
CA ARG A 544 13.79 12.36 7.17
C ARG A 544 13.76 12.01 5.67
N TRP A 545 14.50 10.98 5.28
CA TRP A 545 14.55 10.49 3.91
C TRP A 545 13.48 9.42 3.69
N THR A 546 12.50 9.73 2.85
CA THR A 546 11.37 8.84 2.51
C THR A 546 11.59 8.02 1.25
N GLY A 547 12.44 8.50 0.32
CA GLY A 547 12.55 7.97 -1.05
C GLY A 547 11.49 8.52 -2.03
N TYR A 548 10.53 9.32 -1.54
CA TYR A 548 9.45 9.92 -2.33
C TYR A 548 9.64 11.41 -2.59
N ASP A 549 10.35 12.11 -1.71
CA ASP A 549 10.38 13.57 -1.67
C ASP A 549 11.50 14.24 -2.48
N VAL A 550 11.22 15.48 -2.84
CA VAL A 550 12.12 16.47 -3.43
C VAL A 550 12.37 17.58 -2.40
N TYR A 551 13.62 17.99 -2.23
CA TYR A 551 14.01 18.95 -1.19
C TYR A 551 14.49 20.24 -1.86
N PHE A 552 13.72 21.32 -1.75
CA PHE A 552 13.97 22.59 -2.44
C PHE A 552 14.39 23.70 -1.46
N PHE A 553 15.50 24.38 -1.73
CA PHE A 553 16.11 25.35 -0.83
C PHE A 553 16.09 26.76 -1.42
N MET A 554 15.57 27.71 -0.66
CA MET A 554 15.55 29.14 -0.97
C MET A 554 16.31 29.92 0.10
N PHE A 555 17.39 30.59 -0.30
CA PHE A 555 18.21 31.40 0.61
C PHE A 555 18.07 32.89 0.32
N LYS A 556 17.77 33.70 1.35
CA LYS A 556 17.92 35.16 1.28
C LYS A 556 19.39 35.57 1.23
N TYR A 557 19.71 36.57 0.43
CA TYR A 557 20.99 37.26 0.44
C TYR A 557 20.81 38.77 0.25
N THR A 558 21.53 39.56 1.05
CA THR A 558 21.67 41.01 0.96
C THR A 558 23.15 41.41 1.15
N ASP A 559 23.70 42.18 0.22
CA ASP A 559 25.05 42.72 0.31
C ASP A 559 25.14 43.97 1.22
N ALA A 560 26.35 44.50 1.38
CA ALA A 560 26.61 45.66 2.25
C ALA A 560 26.09 47.00 1.70
N ASP A 561 25.77 47.09 0.41
CA ASP A 561 25.19 48.26 -0.25
C ASP A 561 23.64 48.16 -0.35
N GLY A 562 23.07 47.02 0.03
CA GLY A 562 21.62 46.75 0.06
C GLY A 562 21.07 46.03 -1.16
N ASN A 563 21.92 45.59 -2.10
CA ASN A 563 21.49 44.77 -3.23
C ASN A 563 21.34 43.31 -2.81
N GLY A 564 20.45 42.56 -3.44
CA GLY A 564 20.19 41.17 -3.05
C GLY A 564 19.02 40.56 -3.80
N ASN A 565 18.62 39.35 -3.42
CA ASN A 565 17.43 38.71 -3.99
C ASN A 565 16.10 39.17 -3.35
N SER A 566 16.07 40.39 -2.81
CA SER A 566 14.88 40.98 -2.17
C SER A 566 13.68 41.13 -3.11
N ALA A 567 13.89 41.20 -4.43
CA ALA A 567 12.81 41.18 -5.43
C ALA A 567 12.17 39.78 -5.62
N THR A 568 12.90 38.70 -5.31
CA THR A 568 12.40 37.33 -5.28
C THR A 568 11.82 37.02 -3.90
N TRP A 569 12.60 37.24 -2.84
CA TRP A 569 12.20 36.99 -1.47
C TRP A 569 11.00 37.85 -1.06
N GLY A 570 10.98 39.14 -1.40
CA GLY A 570 9.94 40.07 -0.96
C GLY A 570 8.53 39.84 -1.54
N GLN A 571 8.32 38.80 -2.35
CA GLN A 571 7.00 38.43 -2.83
C GLN A 571 6.20 37.63 -1.79
N ASN A 572 4.88 37.62 -1.96
CA ASN A 572 3.98 36.75 -1.19
C ASN A 572 4.31 35.29 -1.50
N PRO A 573 4.65 34.43 -0.50
CA PRO A 573 5.00 33.04 -0.75
C PRO A 573 3.78 32.16 -1.10
N GLY A 574 2.56 32.60 -0.80
CA GLY A 574 1.34 31.81 -0.96
C GLY A 574 1.10 31.27 -2.38
N PRO A 575 1.22 32.06 -3.46
CA PRO A 575 1.09 31.56 -4.83
C PRO A 575 2.21 30.59 -5.24
N PHE A 576 3.43 30.81 -4.73
CA PHE A 576 4.59 29.94 -4.97
C PHE A 576 4.36 28.56 -4.34
N ILE A 577 4.02 28.52 -3.03
CA ILE A 577 3.77 27.28 -2.28
C ILE A 577 2.65 26.46 -2.94
N ARG A 578 1.49 27.07 -3.24
CA ARG A 578 0.34 26.42 -3.90
C ARG A 578 0.63 25.87 -5.30
N SER A 579 1.76 26.22 -5.91
CA SER A 579 2.09 25.80 -7.27
C SER A 579 3.13 24.66 -7.31
N LEU A 580 3.78 24.35 -6.18
CA LEU A 580 4.72 23.25 -6.02
C LEU A 580 4.00 21.88 -5.98
N PRO A 581 4.63 20.79 -6.44
CA PRO A 581 4.16 19.42 -6.19
C PRO A 581 4.09 19.07 -4.70
N ASP A 582 3.24 18.10 -4.35
CA ASP A 582 3.00 17.69 -2.95
C ASP A 582 4.15 16.93 -2.30
N ASN A 583 4.98 16.22 -3.09
CA ASN A 583 6.21 15.59 -2.61
C ASN A 583 7.39 16.59 -2.45
N VAL A 584 7.13 17.87 -2.23
CA VAL A 584 8.18 18.89 -2.03
C VAL A 584 8.29 19.30 -0.56
N HIS A 585 9.49 19.13 -0.01
CA HIS A 585 9.94 19.81 1.20
C HIS A 585 10.60 21.15 0.85
N LEU A 586 10.10 22.24 1.44
CA LEU A 586 10.52 23.62 1.13
C LEU A 586 11.33 24.23 2.29
N PHE A 587 12.61 24.52 2.06
CA PHE A 587 13.53 25.10 3.04
C PHE A 587 13.78 26.58 2.78
N TYR A 588 13.49 27.41 3.78
CA TYR A 588 13.89 28.81 3.82
C TYR A 588 15.13 29.00 4.69
N GLY A 589 16.17 29.66 4.15
CA GLY A 589 17.40 30.03 4.88
C GLY A 589 17.88 31.44 4.55
N SER A 590 18.97 31.90 5.17
CA SER A 590 19.57 33.22 4.90
C SER A 590 21.10 33.23 5.02
N PHE A 591 21.76 33.87 4.05
CA PHE A 591 23.19 34.16 4.05
C PHE A 591 23.56 35.37 4.91
N ASP A 592 22.58 36.14 5.37
CA ASP A 592 22.82 37.44 6.00
C ASP A 592 23.17 37.28 7.49
N THR A 593 23.76 38.31 8.10
CA THR A 593 23.99 38.31 9.55
C THR A 593 22.70 38.46 10.37
N THR A 594 21.58 38.73 9.69
CA THR A 594 20.21 38.87 10.22
C THR A 594 19.38 37.59 10.13
N TYR A 595 19.97 36.44 9.73
CA TYR A 595 19.26 35.20 9.36
C TYR A 595 18.04 34.84 10.23
N HIS A 596 18.19 34.80 11.55
CA HIS A 596 17.11 34.50 12.49
C HIS A 596 15.89 35.42 12.30
N ALA A 597 16.11 36.74 12.19
CA ALA A 597 15.05 37.69 11.92
C ALA A 597 14.51 37.60 10.49
N ASP A 598 15.34 37.31 9.49
CA ASP A 598 14.89 37.09 8.11
C ASP A 598 13.94 35.88 8.00
N ILE A 599 14.19 34.85 8.81
CA ILE A 599 13.47 33.58 8.81
C ILE A 599 12.22 33.61 9.68
N LEU A 600 12.22 34.30 10.83
CA LEU A 600 10.98 34.63 11.55
C LEU A 600 10.03 35.47 10.69
N ASN A 601 10.55 36.47 9.97
CA ASN A 601 9.74 37.26 9.03
C ASN A 601 9.23 36.42 7.84
N ARG A 602 9.98 35.40 7.39
CA ARG A 602 9.52 34.45 6.36
C ARG A 602 8.41 33.54 6.88
N LYS A 603 8.56 32.97 8.08
CA LYS A 603 7.53 32.14 8.73
C LYS A 603 6.21 32.90 8.85
N ALA A 604 6.25 34.11 9.44
CA ALA A 604 5.09 35.00 9.51
C ALA A 604 4.49 35.33 8.12
N ALA A 605 5.31 35.48 7.08
CA ALA A 605 4.82 35.72 5.72
C ALA A 605 4.19 34.50 5.04
N VAL A 606 4.43 33.27 5.53
CA VAL A 606 3.77 32.03 5.07
C VAL A 606 2.45 31.83 5.84
N GLU A 607 2.48 31.96 7.17
CA GLU A 607 1.31 31.87 8.06
C GLU A 607 0.24 32.91 7.67
N ASN A 608 0.63 34.11 7.23
CA ASN A 608 -0.30 35.13 6.72
C ASN A 608 -0.73 34.93 5.24
N ALA A 609 -0.32 33.84 4.58
CA ALA A 609 -0.53 33.60 3.14
C ALA A 609 -1.19 32.25 2.80
N LEU A 610 -1.31 31.34 3.77
CA LEU A 610 -2.07 30.09 3.69
C LEU A 610 -3.40 30.24 4.47
N ASN A 611 -4.26 29.24 4.36
CA ASN A 611 -5.43 29.04 5.24
C ASN A 611 -5.30 27.70 5.98
N PRO A 612 -6.07 27.41 7.04
CA PRO A 612 -5.85 26.23 7.88
C PRO A 612 -5.71 24.92 7.10
N SER A 613 -6.60 24.63 6.14
CA SER A 613 -6.51 23.39 5.33
C SER A 613 -5.28 23.34 4.40
N GLU A 614 -4.66 24.48 4.08
CA GLU A 614 -3.38 24.54 3.36
C GLU A 614 -2.19 24.50 4.33
N GLU A 615 -2.35 24.92 5.59
CA GLU A 615 -1.34 24.78 6.65
C GLU A 615 -1.23 23.31 7.07
N ASP A 616 -2.37 22.64 7.30
CA ASP A 616 -2.47 21.19 7.56
C ASP A 616 -1.79 20.39 6.43
N ALA A 617 -2.14 20.68 5.17
CA ALA A 617 -1.58 19.99 4.01
C ALA A 617 -0.06 20.20 3.82
N TRP A 618 0.50 21.29 4.36
CA TRP A 618 1.94 21.60 4.31
C TRP A 618 2.67 21.36 5.65
N GLU A 619 2.00 20.75 6.64
CA GLU A 619 2.62 20.37 7.90
C GLU A 619 3.79 19.41 7.66
N GLY A 620 4.86 19.59 8.43
CA GLY A 620 6.09 18.80 8.28
C GLY A 620 6.91 19.07 7.01
N ARG A 621 6.35 19.74 5.98
CA ARG A 621 7.00 19.98 4.68
C ARG A 621 7.68 21.35 4.53
N ILE A 622 7.26 22.39 5.26
CA ILE A 622 7.92 23.71 5.24
C ILE A 622 8.92 23.86 6.40
N HIS A 623 10.18 24.17 6.07
CA HIS A 623 11.29 24.23 7.01
C HIS A 623 11.96 25.62 7.04
N TYR A 624 12.33 26.05 8.25
CA TYR A 624 12.83 27.38 8.53
C TYR A 624 14.22 27.29 9.18
N ILE A 625 15.28 27.34 8.37
CA ILE A 625 16.67 27.14 8.82
C ILE A 625 17.12 28.32 9.70
N ASP A 626 17.28 28.08 11.00
CA ASP A 626 17.74 29.08 11.97
C ASP A 626 19.25 29.03 12.16
N GLN A 627 19.96 29.00 11.03
CA GLN A 627 21.40 29.11 10.97
C GLN A 627 21.79 29.93 9.74
N ARG A 628 22.83 30.76 9.88
CA ARG A 628 23.42 31.46 8.74
C ARG A 628 23.97 30.44 7.74
N ALA A 629 23.52 30.50 6.49
CA ALA A 629 23.79 29.49 5.45
C ALA A 629 25.29 29.17 5.25
N ASN A 630 26.16 30.19 5.27
CA ASN A 630 27.63 30.03 5.21
C ASN A 630 28.27 29.27 6.39
N GLY A 631 27.49 28.88 7.41
CA GLY A 631 27.94 28.07 8.55
C GLY A 631 27.36 26.66 8.59
N ILE A 632 26.53 26.28 7.61
CA ILE A 632 25.97 24.92 7.48
C ILE A 632 27.09 23.95 7.08
N ASN A 633 27.04 22.72 7.59
CA ASN A 633 28.02 21.66 7.32
C ASN A 633 27.32 20.44 6.68
N GLY A 634 28.07 19.37 6.37
CA GLY A 634 27.53 18.20 5.66
C GLY A 634 27.22 18.49 4.19
N GLY A 635 26.38 17.66 3.57
CA GLY A 635 26.01 17.78 2.15
C GLY A 635 25.46 19.16 1.74
N LEU A 636 24.52 19.73 2.51
CA LEU A 636 23.97 21.06 2.21
C LEU A 636 25.05 22.16 2.25
N GLY A 637 25.97 22.10 3.22
CA GLY A 637 27.13 23.00 3.26
C GLY A 637 28.07 22.84 2.07
N GLN A 638 28.23 21.60 1.57
CA GLN A 638 29.01 21.32 0.36
C GLN A 638 28.34 21.90 -0.89
N MET A 639 27.03 21.69 -1.08
CA MET A 639 26.25 22.29 -2.19
C MET A 639 26.37 23.82 -2.20
N ILE A 640 26.19 24.47 -1.04
CA ILE A 640 26.36 25.92 -0.86
C ILE A 640 27.76 26.39 -1.27
N SER A 641 28.80 25.56 -1.06
CA SER A 641 30.19 25.90 -1.37
C SER A 641 30.64 25.58 -2.81
N SER A 642 29.90 24.72 -3.54
CA SER A 642 30.30 24.22 -4.86
C SER A 642 29.47 24.75 -6.04
N PHE A 643 28.26 25.25 -5.79
CA PHE A 643 27.37 25.76 -6.85
C PHE A 643 27.72 27.20 -7.23
N ASN A 644 27.47 27.59 -8.50
CA ASN A 644 27.80 28.93 -8.99
C ASN A 644 26.88 30.01 -8.40
N SER A 645 25.64 29.65 -8.08
CA SER A 645 24.62 30.54 -7.52
C SER A 645 23.81 29.84 -6.43
N PRO A 646 24.34 29.70 -5.20
CA PRO A 646 23.72 28.92 -4.12
C PRO A 646 22.52 29.62 -3.45
N LEU A 647 21.80 30.48 -4.17
CA LEU A 647 20.58 31.14 -3.68
C LEU A 647 19.33 30.25 -3.80
N TYR A 648 19.29 29.43 -4.85
CA TYR A 648 18.24 28.44 -5.09
C TYR A 648 18.92 27.15 -5.54
N MET A 649 18.51 26.02 -4.97
CA MET A 649 19.05 24.69 -5.25
C MET A 649 18.06 23.65 -4.78
N GLY A 650 18.24 22.39 -5.17
CA GLY A 650 17.50 21.29 -4.57
C GLY A 650 18.22 19.96 -4.57
N ILE A 651 17.50 18.96 -4.10
CA ILE A 651 17.87 17.55 -4.09
C ILE A 651 16.66 16.79 -4.64
N ASP A 652 16.86 15.97 -5.68
CA ASP A 652 15.79 15.15 -6.25
C ASP A 652 15.57 13.84 -5.50
N ARG A 653 14.56 13.06 -5.92
CA ARG A 653 14.24 11.73 -5.38
C ARG A 653 15.40 10.73 -5.46
N PHE A 654 16.40 10.96 -6.32
CA PHE A 654 17.61 10.14 -6.41
C PHE A 654 18.77 10.63 -5.55
N GLN A 655 18.52 11.58 -4.65
CA GLN A 655 19.51 12.24 -3.80
C GLN A 655 20.51 13.11 -4.57
N MET A 656 20.27 13.40 -5.85
CA MET A 656 21.21 14.19 -6.66
C MET A 656 21.03 15.69 -6.42
N ALA A 657 22.14 16.40 -6.25
CA ALA A 657 22.13 17.86 -6.08
C ALA A 657 21.79 18.59 -7.38
N ARG A 658 20.75 19.43 -7.37
CA ARG A 658 20.17 20.10 -8.55
C ARG A 658 20.43 21.61 -8.54
N GLU A 659 21.10 22.14 -9.57
CA GLU A 659 21.32 23.58 -9.77
C GLU A 659 20.17 24.19 -10.61
N THR A 660 19.48 25.19 -10.07
CA THR A 660 18.37 25.87 -10.77
C THR A 660 18.85 26.73 -11.94
N GLY A 661 18.01 26.87 -12.97
CA GLY A 661 18.29 27.67 -14.15
C GLY A 661 18.01 29.17 -14.02
N SER A 662 17.66 29.79 -15.15
CA SER A 662 17.38 31.22 -15.32
C SER A 662 15.97 31.60 -14.83
N LEU A 663 15.88 32.68 -14.06
CA LEU A 663 14.60 33.32 -13.68
C LEU A 663 14.05 34.28 -14.76
N TYR A 664 14.70 34.41 -15.92
CA TYR A 664 14.32 35.39 -16.92
C TYR A 664 13.12 34.91 -17.76
N ALA A 665 11.94 35.46 -17.46
CA ALA A 665 10.71 35.22 -18.19
C ALA A 665 10.74 35.98 -19.52
N TRP A 666 10.97 35.27 -20.62
CA TRP A 666 11.09 35.85 -21.97
C TRP A 666 9.82 36.55 -22.45
N THR A 667 8.65 36.09 -21.99
CA THR A 667 7.32 36.61 -22.32
C THR A 667 7.09 38.01 -21.73
N SER A 668 7.56 38.25 -20.50
CA SER A 668 7.52 39.57 -19.83
C SER A 668 8.79 40.41 -20.01
N SER A 669 9.88 39.79 -20.50
CA SER A 669 11.22 40.37 -20.61
C SER A 669 11.81 40.88 -19.28
N ASN A 670 11.49 40.20 -18.18
CA ASN A 670 11.93 40.51 -16.82
C ASN A 670 12.21 39.22 -16.02
N ASN A 671 12.83 39.33 -14.85
CA ASN A 671 12.95 38.19 -13.94
C ASN A 671 11.62 37.94 -13.21
N ASP A 672 11.16 36.68 -13.19
CA ASP A 672 9.98 36.23 -12.45
C ASP A 672 10.34 35.05 -11.52
N PRO A 673 10.16 35.20 -10.19
CA PRO A 673 10.36 34.13 -9.21
C PRO A 673 9.53 32.86 -9.41
N MET A 674 8.34 32.95 -10.02
CA MET A 674 7.43 31.81 -10.18
C MET A 674 8.05 30.69 -11.02
N HIS A 675 9.01 31.02 -11.90
CA HIS A 675 9.82 30.05 -12.63
C HIS A 675 10.47 28.97 -11.74
N LEU A 676 10.81 29.28 -10.48
CA LEU A 676 11.41 28.29 -9.57
C LEU A 676 10.49 27.09 -9.27
N VAL A 677 9.17 27.25 -9.44
CA VAL A 677 8.18 26.16 -9.29
C VAL A 677 8.38 25.06 -10.34
N HIS A 678 8.92 25.41 -11.51
CA HIS A 678 9.15 24.47 -12.60
C HIS A 678 10.32 23.51 -12.32
N GLU A 679 11.20 23.82 -11.36
CA GLU A 679 12.35 22.98 -11.06
C GLU A 679 11.94 21.64 -10.41
N PRO A 680 11.17 21.57 -9.29
CA PRO A 680 10.67 20.29 -8.79
C PRO A 680 9.78 19.54 -9.79
N LYS A 681 9.02 20.25 -10.64
CA LYS A 681 8.20 19.63 -11.69
C LYS A 681 9.06 18.92 -12.73
N GLN A 682 10.13 19.55 -13.20
CA GLN A 682 11.13 18.91 -14.05
C GLN A 682 11.74 17.66 -13.37
N TRP A 683 12.13 17.77 -12.10
CA TRP A 683 12.82 16.67 -11.41
C TRP A 683 11.89 15.48 -11.13
N ASN A 684 10.59 15.72 -10.91
CA ASN A 684 9.57 14.68 -10.89
C ASN A 684 9.31 14.08 -12.28
N ALA A 685 9.35 14.87 -13.36
CA ALA A 685 9.23 14.37 -14.74
C ALA A 685 10.46 13.54 -15.19
N GLU A 686 11.65 13.85 -14.67
CA GLU A 686 12.86 13.04 -14.85
C GLU A 686 12.87 11.74 -14.02
N PHE A 687 12.02 11.62 -12.99
CA PHE A 687 11.98 10.43 -12.15
C PHE A 687 11.69 9.13 -12.93
N PRO A 688 10.59 9.01 -13.71
CA PRO A 688 10.36 7.82 -14.56
C PRO A 688 11.51 7.55 -15.54
N VAL A 689 12.11 8.60 -16.11
CA VAL A 689 13.20 8.51 -17.10
C VAL A 689 14.42 7.75 -16.56
N GLU A 690 14.74 7.93 -15.28
CA GLU A 690 15.85 7.23 -14.60
C GLU A 690 15.39 5.94 -13.90
N SER A 691 14.19 5.91 -13.32
CA SER A 691 13.63 4.68 -12.72
C SER A 691 13.52 3.55 -13.74
N ARG A 692 13.20 3.87 -15.01
CA ARG A 692 13.08 2.88 -16.09
C ARG A 692 14.35 2.07 -16.35
N ARG A 693 15.52 2.59 -15.97
CA ARG A 693 16.82 1.91 -16.10
C ARG A 693 17.15 0.97 -14.92
N HIS A 694 16.30 0.96 -13.90
CA HIS A 694 16.39 0.10 -12.72
C HIS A 694 15.30 -1.01 -12.75
N ASP A 695 14.41 -0.98 -13.74
CA ASP A 695 13.38 -1.97 -14.01
C ASP A 695 13.99 -3.31 -14.44
N SER A 696 13.57 -4.41 -13.81
CA SER A 696 14.12 -5.75 -14.03
C SER A 696 13.66 -6.41 -15.34
N GLY A 697 12.56 -5.93 -15.94
CA GLY A 697 12.07 -6.36 -17.26
C GLY A 697 12.76 -5.69 -18.45
N ILE A 698 13.69 -4.76 -18.21
CA ILE A 698 14.35 -3.96 -19.24
C ILE A 698 15.73 -4.52 -19.63
N HIS A 699 15.93 -4.73 -20.92
CA HIS A 699 17.21 -5.11 -21.51
C HIS A 699 17.95 -3.88 -22.10
N GLU A 700 18.97 -3.36 -21.38
CA GLU A 700 19.82 -2.25 -21.86
C GLU A 700 20.74 -2.69 -23.02
N VAL A 701 20.58 -2.08 -24.20
CA VAL A 701 21.63 -2.05 -25.24
C VAL A 701 22.25 -0.65 -25.28
N LYS A 702 23.39 -0.50 -24.59
CA LYS A 702 24.16 0.74 -24.57
C LYS A 702 24.75 1.06 -25.95
N LEU A 703 24.59 2.30 -26.38
CA LEU A 703 25.29 2.86 -27.54
C LEU A 703 26.47 3.72 -27.05
N TRP A 704 26.18 4.75 -26.26
CA TRP A 704 27.17 5.64 -25.63
C TRP A 704 26.94 5.65 -24.11
N ASP A 705 28.02 5.68 -23.33
CA ASP A 705 27.98 5.59 -21.86
C ASP A 705 28.87 6.67 -21.23
N PHE A 706 28.32 7.89 -21.12
CA PHE A 706 29.02 9.12 -20.76
C PHE A 706 30.23 9.45 -21.67
N ASP A 707 30.02 9.36 -22.99
CA ASP A 707 31.03 9.54 -24.03
C ASP A 707 31.02 10.96 -24.65
N ALA A 708 32.17 11.64 -24.67
CA ALA A 708 32.29 13.01 -25.18
C ALA A 708 31.97 13.16 -26.68
N HIS A 709 30.97 13.99 -27.01
CA HIS A 709 30.59 14.30 -28.39
C HIS A 709 31.63 15.20 -29.10
N SER A 710 31.96 14.85 -30.34
CA SER A 710 33.13 15.40 -31.05
C SER A 710 32.80 16.49 -32.09
N GLY A 711 33.22 17.74 -31.84
CA GLY A 711 32.96 18.85 -32.77
C GLY A 711 33.59 20.22 -32.45
N GLY A 712 32.96 21.29 -32.97
CA GLY A 712 33.32 22.70 -32.75
C GLY A 712 32.11 23.58 -32.41
N TRP A 713 32.27 24.90 -32.28
CA TRP A 713 31.20 25.83 -31.85
C TRP A 713 30.11 26.10 -32.92
N GLY A 714 29.35 25.06 -33.29
CA GLY A 714 28.20 25.14 -34.19
C GLY A 714 27.35 23.87 -34.10
N GLY A 715 26.20 23.85 -34.79
CA GLY A 715 25.32 22.68 -34.82
C GLY A 715 25.66 21.69 -35.94
N GLY A 716 25.19 20.44 -35.79
CA GLY A 716 25.28 19.41 -36.81
C GLY A 716 26.60 18.63 -36.84
N PHE A 717 27.35 18.62 -35.73
CA PHE A 717 28.47 17.69 -35.55
C PHE A 717 27.96 16.26 -35.38
N THR A 718 28.83 15.27 -35.60
CA THR A 718 28.41 13.86 -35.62
C THR A 718 29.44 12.93 -35.00
N SER A 719 28.96 12.01 -34.16
CA SER A 719 29.73 10.87 -33.64
C SER A 719 29.03 9.58 -34.08
N ALA A 720 29.80 8.53 -34.34
CA ALA A 720 29.28 7.24 -34.79
C ALA A 720 29.89 6.12 -33.95
N GLN A 721 29.09 5.10 -33.68
CA GLN A 721 29.34 4.05 -32.71
C GLN A 721 28.65 2.77 -33.17
N THR A 722 29.14 1.61 -32.76
CA THR A 722 28.58 0.31 -33.19
C THR A 722 28.35 -0.58 -31.98
N SER A 723 27.12 -1.07 -31.83
CA SER A 723 26.70 -1.98 -30.78
C SER A 723 26.08 -3.24 -31.38
N ILE A 724 26.19 -4.36 -30.67
CA ILE A 724 25.62 -5.65 -31.07
C ILE A 724 24.24 -5.76 -30.41
N LEU A 725 23.22 -6.10 -31.19
CA LEU A 725 21.87 -6.38 -30.70
C LEU A 725 21.74 -7.83 -30.21
N PRO A 726 20.83 -8.11 -29.27
CA PRO A 726 20.63 -9.46 -28.74
C PRO A 726 20.11 -10.46 -29.79
N SER A 727 20.29 -11.75 -29.51
CA SER A 727 19.88 -12.85 -30.39
C SER A 727 18.38 -13.19 -30.33
N ASN A 728 17.60 -12.44 -29.55
CA ASN A 728 16.16 -12.61 -29.34
C ASN A 728 15.40 -11.28 -29.53
N MET A 729 15.88 -10.40 -30.42
CA MET A 729 15.19 -9.17 -30.81
C MET A 729 13.71 -9.44 -31.12
N SER A 730 13.41 -10.59 -31.73
CA SER A 730 12.07 -11.09 -32.07
C SER A 730 11.07 -11.22 -30.90
N GLN A 731 11.51 -11.25 -29.64
CA GLN A 731 10.63 -11.36 -28.46
C GLN A 731 10.17 -10.01 -27.89
N PHE A 732 10.90 -8.92 -28.12
CA PHE A 732 10.54 -7.59 -27.59
C PHE A 732 9.42 -6.94 -28.41
N ASP A 733 8.34 -6.50 -27.77
CA ASP A 733 7.29 -5.69 -28.40
C ASP A 733 7.52 -4.18 -28.26
N THR A 734 8.37 -3.79 -27.29
CA THR A 734 8.59 -2.41 -26.87
C THR A 734 10.06 -2.01 -26.98
N MET A 735 10.32 -0.80 -27.47
CA MET A 735 11.66 -0.21 -27.57
C MET A 735 11.63 1.27 -27.24
N GLU A 736 12.36 1.65 -26.20
CA GLU A 736 12.50 3.04 -25.77
C GLU A 736 13.96 3.50 -25.93
N VAL A 737 14.21 4.80 -26.08
CA VAL A 737 15.57 5.36 -26.04
C VAL A 737 15.71 6.27 -24.83
N TYR A 738 16.56 5.86 -23.89
CA TYR A 738 17.10 6.78 -22.89
C TYR A 738 18.22 7.62 -23.52
N HIS A 739 18.14 8.94 -23.35
CA HIS A 739 19.18 9.88 -23.77
C HIS A 739 19.41 10.92 -22.67
N GLU A 740 20.63 10.95 -22.15
CA GLU A 740 21.18 12.08 -21.38
C GLU A 740 22.19 12.83 -22.25
N HIS A 741 21.99 14.13 -22.38
CA HIS A 741 22.97 15.06 -22.94
C HIS A 741 23.55 15.90 -21.79
N ALA A 742 24.63 15.38 -21.21
CA ALA A 742 25.34 15.97 -20.09
C ALA A 742 26.39 16.98 -20.55
N CYS A 743 26.91 17.77 -19.61
CA CYS A 743 27.85 18.85 -19.86
C CYS A 743 29.23 18.57 -19.20
N GLU A 744 30.30 19.03 -19.85
CA GLU A 744 31.73 18.72 -19.54
C GLU A 744 32.13 18.92 -18.05
N ASP A 745 31.47 19.84 -17.35
CA ASP A 745 31.67 20.14 -15.92
C ASP A 745 30.38 19.98 -15.07
N ARG A 746 29.35 19.29 -15.61
CA ARG A 746 28.01 19.05 -15.07
C ARG A 746 27.21 20.29 -14.62
N MET A 747 27.71 21.51 -14.90
CA MET A 747 27.10 22.77 -14.46
C MET A 747 26.25 23.44 -15.53
N ASN A 748 25.29 24.27 -15.10
CA ASN A 748 24.62 25.22 -15.99
C ASN A 748 25.65 26.16 -16.66
N ARG A 749 25.26 26.73 -17.80
CA ARG A 749 26.13 27.63 -18.60
C ARG A 749 26.65 28.81 -17.77
N HIS A 750 27.97 28.94 -17.65
CA HIS A 750 28.62 29.95 -16.79
C HIS A 750 29.87 30.57 -17.44
N THR A 751 30.25 31.78 -17.02
CA THR A 751 31.49 32.44 -17.50
C THR A 751 32.67 32.02 -16.63
N LYS A 752 33.69 31.42 -17.24
CA LYS A 752 34.94 31.00 -16.59
C LYS A 752 35.85 32.21 -16.29
N ALA A 753 36.75 32.06 -15.32
CA ALA A 753 37.59 33.16 -14.82
C ALA A 753 38.60 33.73 -15.85
N ASP A 754 38.80 33.07 -16.99
CA ASP A 754 39.58 33.55 -18.13
C ASP A 754 38.77 34.32 -19.18
N GLY A 755 37.44 34.42 -18.99
CA GLY A 755 36.51 35.03 -19.93
C GLY A 755 35.99 34.09 -21.03
N SER A 756 36.33 32.79 -20.98
CA SER A 756 35.66 31.75 -21.78
C SER A 756 34.35 31.30 -21.13
N THR A 757 33.55 30.47 -21.82
CA THR A 757 32.30 29.92 -21.26
C THR A 757 32.45 28.44 -20.93
N GLY A 758 31.98 28.06 -19.74
CA GLY A 758 31.83 26.69 -19.25
C GLY A 758 30.37 26.27 -19.13
N GLY A 759 30.14 25.06 -18.62
CA GLY A 759 28.84 24.45 -18.64
C GLY A 759 28.32 24.21 -20.06
N CYS A 760 27.01 24.01 -20.13
CA CYS A 760 26.30 23.58 -21.31
C CYS A 760 26.31 24.57 -22.49
N HIS A 761 26.06 24.03 -23.69
CA HIS A 761 25.92 24.81 -24.92
C HIS A 761 24.67 25.69 -24.91
N GLU A 762 24.70 26.83 -25.60
CA GLU A 762 23.73 27.92 -25.42
C GLU A 762 22.54 27.93 -26.39
N TRP A 763 22.39 26.90 -27.22
CA TRP A 763 21.43 26.89 -28.34
C TRP A 763 20.67 25.57 -28.40
N ASP A 764 19.39 25.67 -28.75
CA ASP A 764 18.46 24.61 -29.08
C ASP A 764 18.73 24.03 -30.47
N TYR A 765 19.70 23.12 -30.56
CA TYR A 765 19.96 22.40 -31.79
C TYR A 765 19.03 21.20 -31.95
N GLU A 766 18.52 21.03 -33.16
CA GLU A 766 18.04 19.75 -33.66
C GLU A 766 19.16 18.70 -33.49
N ALA A 767 18.89 17.70 -32.65
CA ALA A 767 19.68 16.49 -32.52
C ALA A 767 18.90 15.30 -33.11
N ASN A 768 19.57 14.41 -33.82
CA ASN A 768 19.00 13.14 -34.24
C ASN A 768 19.98 11.97 -34.18
N LEU A 769 19.47 10.82 -33.79
CA LEU A 769 20.12 9.53 -33.92
C LEU A 769 19.73 8.95 -35.29
N ARG A 770 20.72 8.54 -36.07
CA ARG A 770 20.53 7.92 -37.39
C ARG A 770 21.10 6.52 -37.40
N ILE A 771 20.41 5.62 -38.10
CA ILE A 771 20.82 4.22 -38.25
C ILE A 771 21.53 4.04 -39.61
N CYS A 772 22.62 3.29 -39.63
CA CYS A 772 23.42 3.12 -40.84
C CYS A 772 23.02 1.87 -41.64
N ASP A 773 23.24 1.85 -42.95
CA ASP A 773 22.88 0.72 -43.83
C ASP A 773 23.62 -0.56 -43.41
N ARG A 774 22.92 -1.70 -43.28
CA ARG A 774 23.53 -3.01 -42.92
C ARG A 774 24.71 -3.39 -43.81
N ALA A 775 24.64 -3.06 -45.10
CA ALA A 775 25.70 -3.31 -46.07
C ALA A 775 26.79 -2.21 -46.12
N ASN A 776 26.61 -1.07 -45.44
CA ASN A 776 27.49 0.09 -45.52
C ASN A 776 27.35 1.05 -44.32
N ALA A 777 28.10 0.78 -43.24
CA ALA A 777 28.15 1.64 -42.04
C ALA A 777 28.62 3.10 -42.28
N SER A 778 29.04 3.48 -43.49
CA SER A 778 29.34 4.88 -43.84
C SER A 778 28.13 5.65 -44.40
N SER A 779 27.02 4.96 -44.68
CA SER A 779 25.76 5.52 -45.16
C SER A 779 24.73 5.44 -44.03
N CYS A 780 24.31 6.59 -43.51
CA CYS A 780 23.38 6.68 -42.37
C CYS A 780 22.32 7.73 -42.73
N GLY A 781 21.47 7.37 -43.70
CA GLY A 781 20.44 8.25 -44.25
C GLY A 781 19.22 8.30 -43.32
N THR A 782 18.67 7.14 -42.99
CA THR A 782 17.47 6.96 -42.16
C THR A 782 17.60 7.60 -40.78
N GLU A 783 16.58 8.35 -40.38
CA GLU A 783 16.45 8.83 -39.01
C GLU A 783 15.82 7.75 -38.11
N PHE A 784 16.28 7.67 -36.87
CA PHE A 784 15.86 6.66 -35.89
C PHE A 784 15.26 7.30 -34.64
N MET A 785 15.72 8.50 -34.24
CA MET A 785 15.11 9.30 -33.16
C MET A 785 15.55 10.78 -33.26
N ARG A 786 14.76 11.72 -32.74
CA ARG A 786 15.02 13.18 -32.78
C ARG A 786 14.73 13.85 -31.43
N TRP A 787 15.61 14.75 -30.99
CA TRP A 787 15.46 15.60 -29.80
C TRP A 787 15.80 17.05 -30.16
N ILE A 788 15.41 18.00 -29.32
CA ILE A 788 15.92 19.37 -29.38
C ILE A 788 16.72 19.65 -28.10
N THR A 789 17.99 20.05 -28.23
CA THR A 789 18.82 20.32 -27.04
C THR A 789 18.31 21.53 -26.24
N THR A 790 18.73 21.62 -24.98
CA THR A 790 18.36 22.76 -24.12
C THR A 790 19.14 24.03 -24.50
N TYR A 791 18.67 25.18 -24.01
CA TYR A 791 19.48 26.39 -23.87
C TYR A 791 20.26 26.38 -22.53
N GLY A 792 21.46 25.80 -22.51
CA GLY A 792 22.43 26.04 -21.42
C GLY A 792 22.21 25.26 -20.12
N ARG A 793 21.46 24.15 -20.15
CA ARG A 793 21.29 23.17 -19.06
C ARG A 793 21.56 21.73 -19.53
N GLU A 794 21.66 20.78 -18.62
CA GLU A 794 21.62 19.36 -18.99
C GLU A 794 20.19 18.94 -19.39
N GLY A 795 20.03 17.81 -20.06
CA GLY A 795 18.71 17.25 -20.38
C GLY A 795 18.73 15.73 -20.39
N LYS A 796 17.61 15.14 -19.97
CA LYS A 796 17.38 13.70 -19.84
C LYS A 796 16.01 13.38 -20.39
N TRP A 797 15.93 12.40 -21.29
CA TRP A 797 14.71 12.02 -21.98
C TRP A 797 14.61 10.50 -22.12
N LEU A 798 13.37 10.01 -22.08
CA LEU A 798 12.99 8.64 -22.42
C LEU A 798 11.88 8.74 -23.46
N THR A 799 12.05 8.09 -24.61
CA THR A 799 11.06 8.13 -25.70
C THR A 799 10.77 6.75 -26.23
N ASP A 800 9.50 6.35 -26.23
CA ASP A 800 8.99 5.17 -26.91
C ASP A 800 9.14 5.33 -28.43
N ILE A 801 9.95 4.45 -29.04
CA ILE A 801 10.13 4.32 -30.49
C ILE A 801 9.83 2.90 -30.96
N SER A 802 8.96 2.17 -30.24
CA SER A 802 8.55 0.79 -30.55
C SER A 802 8.10 0.59 -32.01
N PRO A 803 7.41 1.55 -32.68
CA PRO A 803 7.09 1.41 -34.10
C PRO A 803 8.30 1.32 -35.04
N TYR A 804 9.53 1.62 -34.57
CA TYR A 804 10.78 1.48 -35.33
C TYR A 804 11.55 0.19 -35.04
N LEU A 805 10.99 -0.75 -34.27
CA LEU A 805 11.58 -2.09 -34.00
C LEU A 805 11.94 -2.85 -35.28
N PHE A 806 11.23 -2.63 -36.39
CA PHE A 806 11.52 -3.25 -37.70
C PHE A 806 12.88 -2.85 -38.29
N MET A 807 13.51 -1.76 -37.81
CA MET A 807 14.82 -1.33 -38.30
C MET A 807 15.99 -2.15 -37.74
N LEU A 808 15.69 -3.07 -36.81
CA LEU A 808 16.62 -3.92 -36.06
C LEU A 808 16.37 -5.42 -36.40
N GLU A 809 17.38 -6.27 -36.26
CA GLU A 809 17.33 -7.73 -36.53
C GLU A 809 18.11 -8.47 -35.42
N ASP A 810 17.81 -9.77 -35.20
CA ASP A 810 18.54 -10.59 -34.21
C ASP A 810 20.05 -10.66 -34.56
N ASP A 811 20.92 -10.58 -33.54
CA ASP A 811 22.40 -10.57 -33.68
C ASP A 811 22.99 -9.46 -34.60
N ASP A 812 22.21 -8.45 -34.99
CA ASP A 812 22.64 -7.39 -35.92
C ASP A 812 23.67 -6.44 -35.26
N ASN A 813 24.85 -6.34 -35.88
CA ASN A 813 25.98 -5.53 -35.41
C ASN A 813 25.85 -4.10 -35.98
N ARG A 814 24.98 -3.32 -35.34
CA ARG A 814 24.41 -2.08 -35.88
C ARG A 814 25.28 -0.86 -35.60
N THR A 815 25.68 -0.15 -36.66
CA THR A 815 26.27 1.19 -36.51
C THR A 815 25.18 2.25 -36.43
N PHE A 816 25.24 3.07 -35.38
CA PHE A 816 24.42 4.25 -35.19
C PHE A 816 25.29 5.51 -35.29
N LYS A 817 24.65 6.64 -35.63
CA LYS A 817 25.29 7.94 -35.81
C LYS A 817 24.43 9.04 -35.21
N TYR A 818 24.86 9.57 -34.08
CA TYR A 818 24.29 10.78 -33.49
C TYR A 818 24.76 12.02 -34.27
N ARG A 819 23.86 12.95 -34.50
CA ARG A 819 24.10 14.29 -35.05
C ARG A 819 23.45 15.32 -34.15
N GLY A 820 24.15 16.37 -33.71
CA GLY A 820 23.51 17.37 -32.84
C GLY A 820 24.39 18.56 -32.45
N ALA A 821 24.17 19.05 -31.22
CA ALA A 821 24.99 20.04 -30.55
C ALA A 821 26.41 19.53 -30.29
N ASN A 822 27.38 20.43 -30.14
CA ASN A 822 28.73 20.11 -29.69
C ASN A 822 28.96 20.49 -28.22
N LYS A 823 29.96 19.84 -27.58
CA LYS A 823 30.29 19.97 -26.15
C LYS A 823 29.15 19.49 -25.24
N GLY A 824 28.95 18.19 -25.27
CA GLY A 824 28.28 17.43 -24.23
C GLY A 824 28.82 16.01 -24.20
N ASP A 825 28.65 15.34 -23.06
CA ASP A 825 28.90 13.91 -22.90
C ASP A 825 27.56 13.18 -23.12
N LEU A 826 27.57 12.13 -23.93
CA LEU A 826 26.38 11.40 -24.35
C LEU A 826 26.24 10.11 -23.56
N THR A 827 25.07 9.92 -22.95
CA THR A 827 24.61 8.60 -22.52
C THR A 827 23.38 8.27 -23.37
N ILE A 828 23.47 7.27 -24.24
CA ILE A 828 22.38 6.83 -25.11
C ILE A 828 22.26 5.31 -25.03
N THR A 829 21.10 4.83 -24.59
CA THR A 829 20.82 3.42 -24.38
C THR A 829 19.46 3.08 -24.99
N LEU A 830 19.40 1.98 -25.76
CA LEU A 830 18.13 1.40 -26.17
C LEU A 830 17.63 0.51 -25.03
N LEU A 831 16.39 0.71 -24.60
CA LEU A 831 15.74 -0.10 -23.57
C LEU A 831 14.72 -1.01 -24.28
N LEU A 832 14.95 -2.31 -24.27
CA LEU A 832 14.11 -3.30 -24.93
C LEU A 832 13.31 -4.09 -23.90
N SER A 833 12.01 -4.29 -24.15
CA SER A 833 11.09 -4.98 -23.23
C SER A 833 9.93 -5.67 -23.98
N ASN A 834 9.20 -6.53 -23.27
CA ASN A 834 8.04 -7.25 -23.78
C ASN A 834 6.90 -7.16 -22.75
N TRP A 835 5.82 -6.46 -23.07
CA TRP A 835 4.66 -6.27 -22.18
C TRP A 835 3.40 -6.99 -22.67
N GLY A 836 3.57 -8.02 -23.50
CA GLY A 836 2.47 -8.90 -23.90
C GLY A 836 1.43 -8.26 -24.83
N SER A 837 1.72 -7.12 -25.45
CA SER A 837 0.79 -6.35 -26.30
C SER A 837 0.28 -7.10 -27.55
N GLY A 838 0.82 -8.29 -27.81
CA GLY A 838 0.40 -9.20 -28.87
C GLY A 838 0.82 -8.80 -30.29
N LEU A 839 1.23 -7.55 -30.54
CA LEU A 839 1.54 -7.02 -31.86
C LEU A 839 2.86 -6.23 -31.89
N ARG A 840 3.70 -6.54 -32.88
CA ARG A 840 5.07 -5.99 -33.00
C ARG A 840 5.40 -5.47 -34.39
N ALA A 841 5.94 -4.25 -34.47
CA ALA A 841 6.39 -3.62 -35.72
C ALA A 841 7.48 -4.46 -36.39
N SER A 842 7.18 -4.96 -37.59
CA SER A 842 7.96 -6.03 -38.24
C SER A 842 8.46 -5.68 -39.64
N SER A 843 7.80 -4.77 -40.36
CA SER A 843 8.36 -4.08 -41.55
C SER A 843 7.68 -2.73 -41.74
N ALA A 844 8.23 -1.88 -42.61
CA ALA A 844 7.59 -0.62 -42.99
C ALA A 844 7.97 -0.17 -44.40
N ASP A 845 7.10 0.62 -45.02
CA ASP A 845 7.41 1.40 -46.22
C ASP A 845 7.69 2.87 -45.84
N PHE A 846 8.75 3.45 -46.41
CA PHE A 846 9.00 4.89 -46.26
C PHE A 846 7.99 5.66 -47.11
N ALA A 847 7.21 6.54 -46.48
CA ALA A 847 6.14 7.27 -47.14
C ALA A 847 6.62 8.64 -47.63
N PHE A 848 6.94 9.56 -46.72
CA PHE A 848 7.14 10.97 -47.07
C PHE A 848 8.26 11.63 -46.27
N THR A 849 8.91 12.60 -46.92
CA THR A 849 9.91 13.48 -46.31
C THR A 849 9.43 14.92 -46.21
N GLY A 850 10.10 15.69 -45.35
CA GLY A 850 9.97 17.13 -45.18
C GLY A 850 10.34 17.97 -46.42
N GLY A 851 10.49 19.28 -46.25
CA GLY A 851 10.70 20.21 -47.37
C GLY A 851 10.57 21.68 -47.01
N GLN A 852 10.67 22.56 -48.02
CA GLN A 852 10.46 24.00 -47.86
C GLN A 852 8.96 24.30 -47.68
N PHE A 853 8.58 24.90 -46.55
CA PHE A 853 7.23 25.38 -46.30
C PHE A 853 7.12 26.85 -46.71
N ASP A 854 7.20 27.08 -48.03
CA ASP A 854 7.22 28.40 -48.67
C ASP A 854 6.10 28.53 -49.74
N GLY A 855 5.00 27.80 -49.54
CA GLY A 855 3.92 27.68 -50.52
C GLY A 855 4.22 26.74 -51.70
N THR A 856 5.36 26.04 -51.69
CA THR A 856 5.68 24.99 -52.68
C THR A 856 5.69 23.56 -52.10
N TYR A 857 5.42 23.39 -50.81
CA TYR A 857 5.55 22.14 -50.06
C TYR A 857 4.76 20.94 -50.61
N ASN A 858 3.59 21.21 -51.21
CA ASN A 858 2.70 20.20 -51.81
C ASN A 858 2.89 20.05 -53.33
N ASN A 859 4.00 20.56 -53.88
CA ASN A 859 4.30 20.41 -55.30
C ASN A 859 4.93 19.02 -55.58
N GLU A 860 4.11 18.11 -56.10
CA GLU A 860 4.49 16.77 -56.57
C GLU A 860 5.68 16.74 -57.55
N SER A 861 6.00 17.86 -58.20
CA SER A 861 7.20 17.97 -59.06
C SER A 861 8.51 18.19 -58.30
N MET A 862 8.47 18.27 -56.96
CA MET A 862 9.64 18.56 -56.10
C MET A 862 9.74 17.65 -54.87
N TYR A 863 8.61 17.24 -54.31
CA TYR A 863 8.52 16.33 -53.16
C TYR A 863 7.53 15.22 -53.50
N ASP A 864 7.80 13.99 -53.04
CA ASP A 864 6.79 12.93 -53.13
C ASP A 864 5.69 13.14 -52.09
N ARG A 865 4.46 12.87 -52.51
CA ARG A 865 3.19 13.15 -51.82
C ARG A 865 2.11 12.08 -52.09
N SER A 866 2.42 11.02 -52.84
CA SER A 866 1.55 9.83 -53.00
C SER A 866 2.36 8.53 -52.90
N LEU A 867 2.14 7.76 -51.83
CA LEU A 867 2.69 6.41 -51.65
C LEU A 867 1.68 5.38 -52.14
N ASN A 868 2.11 4.51 -53.06
CA ASN A 868 1.37 3.30 -53.41
C ASN A 868 2.01 2.10 -52.69
N PHE A 869 1.30 1.49 -51.74
CA PHE A 869 1.77 0.38 -50.91
C PHE A 869 0.84 -0.84 -50.98
N THR A 870 1.28 -2.00 -50.49
CA THR A 870 0.49 -3.24 -50.43
C THR A 870 0.67 -3.88 -49.07
N VAL A 871 -0.41 -4.07 -48.31
CA VAL A 871 -0.33 -4.69 -46.98
C VAL A 871 0.18 -6.14 -47.10
N PRO A 872 1.21 -6.55 -46.34
CA PRO A 872 1.66 -7.93 -46.31
C PRO A 872 0.57 -8.87 -45.77
N SER A 873 0.43 -10.08 -46.33
CA SER A 873 -0.62 -11.03 -45.94
C SER A 873 -0.46 -11.67 -44.54
N TRP A 874 0.51 -11.20 -43.76
CA TRP A 874 0.76 -11.57 -42.37
C TRP A 874 0.51 -10.39 -41.41
N ALA A 875 0.28 -9.18 -41.93
CA ALA A 875 0.14 -7.99 -41.10
C ALA A 875 -1.28 -7.89 -40.55
N GLU A 876 -1.37 -7.73 -39.23
CA GLU A 876 -2.64 -7.67 -38.50
C GLU A 876 -3.06 -6.23 -38.19
N ARG A 877 -2.08 -5.33 -38.03
CA ARG A 877 -2.27 -3.88 -37.87
C ARG A 877 -1.33 -3.09 -38.80
N VAL A 878 -1.79 -1.95 -39.28
CA VAL A 878 -1.07 -1.02 -40.17
C VAL A 878 -1.21 0.40 -39.64
N GLU A 879 -0.11 1.11 -39.44
CA GLU A 879 -0.09 2.47 -38.87
C GLU A 879 0.67 3.46 -39.75
N ILE A 880 0.27 4.72 -39.72
CA ILE A 880 1.14 5.84 -40.09
C ILE A 880 1.95 6.22 -38.87
N VAL A 881 3.27 6.40 -39.04
CA VAL A 881 4.19 6.85 -37.98
C VAL A 881 5.00 8.04 -38.49
N ALA A 882 4.89 9.18 -37.80
CA ALA A 882 5.49 10.45 -38.21
C ALA A 882 6.35 11.07 -37.10
N THR A 883 7.47 11.68 -37.48
CA THR A 883 8.28 12.55 -36.60
C THR A 883 8.51 13.89 -37.28
N ILE A 884 7.75 14.91 -36.89
CA ILE A 884 7.67 16.19 -37.59
C ILE A 884 8.05 17.36 -36.68
N THR A 885 8.87 18.29 -37.20
CA THR A 885 9.24 19.53 -36.53
C THR A 885 9.34 20.69 -37.50
N GLY A 886 8.77 21.84 -37.15
CA GLY A 886 8.88 23.10 -37.90
C GLY A 886 10.10 23.93 -37.53
N HIS A 887 10.78 24.47 -38.54
CA HIS A 887 12.01 25.26 -38.37
C HIS A 887 11.98 26.54 -39.23
N GLY A 888 12.41 27.66 -38.64
CA GLY A 888 12.57 28.94 -39.32
C GLY A 888 11.59 30.02 -38.83
N PHE A 889 12.12 31.24 -38.73
CA PHE A 889 11.52 32.38 -38.03
C PHE A 889 11.87 33.70 -38.74
N ASN A 890 11.04 34.75 -38.57
CA ASN A 890 11.23 36.09 -39.14
C ASN A 890 11.38 36.08 -40.68
N LYS A 891 10.54 35.30 -41.39
CA LYS A 891 10.49 35.24 -42.86
C LYS A 891 9.25 35.95 -43.43
N ASP A 892 8.13 35.84 -42.73
CA ASP A 892 6.86 36.48 -43.04
C ASP A 892 6.01 36.70 -41.78
N ASN A 893 4.82 37.26 -41.96
CA ASN A 893 3.91 37.60 -40.85
C ASN A 893 3.39 36.37 -40.07
N ALA A 894 3.42 35.16 -40.63
CA ALA A 894 2.99 33.94 -39.93
C ALA A 894 4.11 33.27 -39.10
N ASN A 895 5.37 33.69 -39.25
CA ASN A 895 6.54 33.05 -38.61
C ASN A 895 6.62 31.52 -38.77
N CYS A 896 6.12 31.01 -39.89
CA CYS A 896 6.33 29.62 -40.27
C CYS A 896 7.83 29.36 -40.55
N ALA A 897 8.34 28.14 -40.35
CA ALA A 897 7.63 26.95 -39.89
C ALA A 897 7.68 26.76 -38.34
N GLU A 898 8.52 27.51 -37.62
CA GLU A 898 8.76 27.25 -36.19
C GLU A 898 7.60 27.66 -35.27
N PHE A 899 6.98 28.82 -35.54
CA PHE A 899 5.94 29.42 -34.67
C PHE A 899 4.58 29.50 -35.37
N CYS A 900 4.24 28.51 -36.19
CA CYS A 900 2.97 28.47 -36.92
C CYS A 900 2.41 27.05 -37.00
N ASP A 901 1.09 26.90 -36.88
CA ASP A 901 0.44 25.58 -36.97
C ASP A 901 0.41 25.10 -38.42
N HIS A 902 1.45 24.37 -38.80
CA HIS A 902 1.45 23.56 -40.00
C HIS A 902 0.82 22.19 -39.71
N GLN A 903 -0.18 21.85 -40.51
CA GLN A 903 -1.09 20.72 -40.33
C GLN A 903 -0.81 19.65 -41.38
N HIS A 904 -0.77 18.40 -40.96
CA HIS A 904 -0.23 17.27 -41.73
C HIS A 904 -1.35 16.32 -42.09
N HIS A 905 -1.99 16.57 -43.23
CA HIS A 905 -3.17 15.82 -43.65
C HIS A 905 -2.78 14.57 -44.44
N TYR A 906 -3.36 13.45 -44.04
CA TYR A 906 -3.24 12.15 -44.68
C TYR A 906 -4.59 11.75 -45.28
N TYR A 907 -4.59 11.14 -46.47
CA TYR A 907 -5.80 10.63 -47.13
C TYR A 907 -5.53 9.25 -47.73
N LEU A 908 -6.39 8.27 -47.42
CA LEU A 908 -6.29 6.89 -47.91
C LEU A 908 -7.70 6.34 -48.13
N ASN A 909 -7.96 5.79 -49.33
CA ASN A 909 -9.22 5.11 -49.70
C ASN A 909 -10.53 5.89 -49.42
N GLY A 910 -10.46 7.21 -49.26
CA GLY A 910 -11.59 8.10 -48.95
C GLY A 910 -11.70 8.54 -47.49
N PHE A 911 -10.89 7.96 -46.60
CA PHE A 911 -10.72 8.40 -45.21
C PHE A 911 -9.64 9.49 -45.10
N THR A 912 -9.61 10.22 -43.98
CA THR A 912 -8.60 11.24 -43.69
C THR A 912 -8.41 11.48 -42.20
N THR A 913 -7.17 11.79 -41.81
CA THR A 913 -6.72 12.19 -40.47
C THR A 913 -5.66 13.28 -40.63
N TYR A 914 -5.31 13.98 -39.56
CA TYR A 914 -4.20 14.93 -39.57
C TYR A 914 -3.53 15.10 -38.21
N GLU A 915 -2.23 15.37 -38.27
CA GLU A 915 -1.41 15.86 -37.15
C GLU A 915 -1.36 17.39 -37.20
N TRP A 916 -1.31 18.05 -36.04
CA TRP A 916 -1.32 19.51 -35.89
C TRP A 916 -0.67 19.91 -34.57
N HIS A 917 -0.28 21.18 -34.43
CA HIS A 917 0.67 21.61 -33.42
C HIS A 917 0.13 22.76 -32.55
N PRO A 918 -0.81 22.51 -31.60
CA PRO A 918 -1.49 23.55 -30.83
C PRO A 918 -0.58 24.49 -30.03
N LEU A 919 0.59 24.01 -29.58
CA LEU A 919 1.48 24.75 -28.67
C LEU A 919 1.85 26.15 -29.19
N VAL A 920 2.00 26.32 -30.51
CA VAL A 920 2.35 27.60 -31.18
C VAL A 920 1.40 28.76 -30.86
N TYR A 921 0.18 28.48 -30.40
CA TYR A 921 -0.79 29.50 -30.04
C TYR A 921 -0.58 30.08 -28.63
N SER A 922 0.36 29.55 -27.84
CA SER A 922 0.68 29.99 -26.48
C SER A 922 2.11 30.55 -26.37
N ASN A 923 2.25 31.72 -25.73
CA ASN A 923 3.58 32.30 -25.48
C ASN A 923 4.35 31.56 -24.37
N GLU A 924 3.62 30.78 -23.58
CA GLU A 924 4.09 29.93 -22.49
C GLU A 924 3.91 28.44 -22.87
N GLY A 925 3.68 28.11 -24.15
CA GLY A 925 3.31 26.77 -24.61
C GLY A 925 4.24 25.66 -24.13
N CYS A 926 5.56 25.83 -24.31
CA CYS A 926 6.56 24.87 -23.84
C CYS A 926 6.87 24.98 -22.34
N GLU A 927 6.55 26.10 -21.70
CA GLU A 927 6.65 26.25 -20.25
C GLU A 927 5.58 25.44 -19.50
N ASN A 928 4.39 25.26 -20.09
CA ASN A 928 3.35 24.40 -19.53
C ASN A 928 3.68 22.89 -19.67
N GLU A 929 4.56 22.53 -20.60
CA GLU A 929 4.97 21.14 -20.89
C GLU A 929 6.14 20.64 -19.99
N VAL A 930 6.54 21.39 -18.94
CA VAL A 930 7.60 20.98 -18.01
C VAL A 930 7.29 19.64 -17.32
N SER A 931 6.05 19.44 -16.87
CA SER A 931 5.60 18.15 -16.30
C SER A 931 5.64 17.00 -17.32
N ASN A 932 5.68 17.31 -18.62
CA ASN A 932 5.70 16.36 -19.73
C ASN A 932 7.11 16.18 -20.34
N GLY A 933 8.16 16.63 -19.63
CA GLY A 933 9.56 16.40 -19.98
C GLY A 933 10.34 17.60 -20.55
N VAL A 934 9.75 18.81 -20.60
CA VAL A 934 10.53 20.02 -20.95
C VAL A 934 11.45 20.40 -19.79
N VAL A 935 12.77 20.47 -20.05
CA VAL A 935 13.73 21.03 -19.09
C VAL A 935 13.36 22.48 -18.73
N ALA A 936 13.16 22.78 -17.46
CA ALA A 936 12.75 24.10 -17.00
C ALA A 936 13.86 25.17 -17.15
N ASN A 937 13.47 26.44 -17.06
CA ASN A 937 14.32 27.58 -16.73
C ASN A 937 15.62 27.69 -17.55
N GLN A 938 15.54 27.41 -18.84
CA GLN A 938 16.69 27.46 -19.72
C GLN A 938 17.09 28.92 -20.02
N PHE A 939 18.32 29.15 -20.50
CA PHE A 939 18.89 30.49 -20.65
C PHE A 939 18.43 31.25 -21.91
N GLY A 940 17.74 30.58 -22.84
CA GLY A 940 17.16 31.18 -24.05
C GLY A 940 15.63 31.11 -24.06
N SER A 941 15.03 31.28 -25.23
CA SER A 941 13.59 31.52 -25.42
C SER A 941 12.70 30.28 -25.22
N TRP A 942 13.02 29.42 -24.26
CA TRP A 942 12.36 28.13 -24.03
C TRP A 942 10.83 28.17 -23.78
N PRO A 943 10.18 29.22 -23.21
CA PRO A 943 8.75 29.17 -22.88
C PRO A 943 7.78 29.09 -24.08
N PHE A 944 8.10 29.74 -25.20
CA PHE A 944 7.19 29.83 -26.35
C PHE A 944 6.91 28.45 -26.95
N GLY A 945 5.66 28.17 -27.33
CA GLY A 945 5.34 26.95 -28.07
C GLY A 945 5.89 26.95 -29.49
N ARG A 946 6.36 25.79 -29.98
CA ARG A 946 6.78 25.58 -31.38
C ARG A 946 5.97 24.47 -32.07
N ALA A 947 6.11 24.40 -33.39
CA ALA A 947 5.43 23.43 -34.22
C ALA A 947 6.09 22.04 -34.14
N GLY A 948 5.59 21.19 -33.24
CA GLY A 948 5.99 19.78 -33.10
C GLY A 948 7.20 19.54 -32.20
N TRP A 949 7.62 20.53 -31.39
CA TRP A 949 8.72 20.37 -30.45
C TRP A 949 8.72 21.45 -29.36
N CYS A 950 9.53 21.20 -28.32
CA CYS A 950 9.97 22.20 -27.34
C CYS A 950 11.48 22.11 -27.16
N ALA A 951 12.14 23.25 -26.88
CA ALA A 951 13.57 23.25 -26.60
C ALA A 951 13.84 22.46 -25.32
N GLY A 952 14.79 21.54 -25.32
CA GLY A 952 15.04 20.66 -24.18
C GLY A 952 13.97 19.57 -23.95
N GLN A 953 13.28 19.13 -25.01
CA GLN A 953 12.37 17.98 -25.01
C GLN A 953 12.75 17.00 -26.12
N ASP A 954 12.30 15.76 -25.99
CA ASP A 954 12.26 14.78 -27.07
C ASP A 954 11.16 15.09 -28.10
N VAL A 955 11.35 14.62 -29.34
CA VAL A 955 10.33 14.71 -30.39
C VAL A 955 9.62 13.37 -30.51
N LYS A 956 8.48 13.27 -29.83
CA LYS A 956 7.63 12.08 -29.79
C LYS A 956 7.00 11.81 -31.16
N GLN A 957 6.77 10.54 -31.47
CA GLN A 957 6.16 10.10 -32.72
C GLN A 957 4.65 10.34 -32.68
N TRP A 958 4.09 10.91 -33.75
CA TRP A 958 2.65 10.85 -33.99
C TRP A 958 2.33 9.53 -34.70
N THR A 959 1.39 8.76 -34.15
CA THR A 959 0.96 7.46 -34.68
C THR A 959 -0.54 7.45 -34.96
N TYR A 960 -0.95 6.70 -35.99
CA TYR A 960 -2.38 6.56 -36.33
C TYR A 960 -2.67 5.24 -37.05
N ASP A 961 -3.59 4.44 -36.50
CA ASP A 961 -4.04 3.17 -37.09
C ASP A 961 -4.87 3.40 -38.36
N ILE A 962 -4.39 2.83 -39.47
CA ILE A 962 -5.02 2.86 -40.80
C ILE A 962 -5.42 1.46 -41.30
N THR A 963 -5.43 0.46 -40.43
CA THR A 963 -5.82 -0.94 -40.73
C THR A 963 -7.23 -1.01 -41.29
N SER A 964 -8.18 -0.32 -40.64
CA SER A 964 -9.58 -0.24 -41.08
C SER A 964 -9.80 0.53 -42.39
N TRP A 965 -8.78 1.28 -42.85
CA TRP A 965 -8.82 2.06 -44.09
C TRP A 965 -8.12 1.34 -45.24
N SER A 966 -7.22 0.40 -44.93
CA SER A 966 -6.37 -0.30 -45.88
C SER A 966 -7.05 -1.54 -46.46
N ASP A 967 -6.87 -1.80 -47.75
CA ASP A 967 -7.24 -3.09 -48.34
C ASP A 967 -6.19 -4.14 -47.93
N MET A 968 -6.55 -4.91 -46.90
CA MET A 968 -5.76 -6.01 -46.32
C MET A 968 -5.66 -7.24 -47.25
N SER A 969 -6.35 -7.27 -48.40
CA SER A 969 -6.34 -8.43 -49.32
C SER A 969 -5.10 -8.50 -50.25
N GLY A 970 -4.14 -7.59 -50.08
CA GLY A 970 -2.94 -7.47 -50.91
C GLY A 970 -3.12 -6.61 -52.17
N SER A 971 -4.23 -5.86 -52.27
CA SER A 971 -4.40 -4.80 -53.26
C SER A 971 -3.41 -3.64 -53.03
N VAL A 972 -3.24 -2.80 -54.06
CA VAL A 972 -2.52 -1.53 -53.94
C VAL A 972 -3.40 -0.51 -53.25
N ASN A 973 -2.87 0.09 -52.19
CA ASN A 973 -3.44 1.19 -51.44
C ASN A 973 -2.71 2.49 -51.82
N GLU A 974 -3.45 3.59 -52.05
CA GLU A 974 -2.88 4.91 -52.33
C GLU A 974 -3.06 5.83 -51.11
N LEU A 975 -1.97 6.09 -50.40
CA LEU A 975 -1.88 7.09 -49.32
C LEU A 975 -1.33 8.38 -49.90
N THR A 976 -2.02 9.50 -49.69
CA THR A 976 -1.54 10.83 -50.08
C THR A 976 -1.38 11.76 -48.88
N TYR A 977 -0.43 12.69 -48.96
CA TYR A 977 -0.02 13.57 -47.86
C TYR A 977 0.05 15.05 -48.28
N ARG A 978 -0.41 15.96 -47.42
CA ARG A 978 -0.33 17.41 -47.63
C ARG A 978 0.03 18.16 -46.34
N GLY A 979 1.00 19.06 -46.42
CA GLY A 979 1.27 20.06 -45.37
C GLY A 979 0.44 21.32 -45.63
N LEU A 980 -0.49 21.66 -44.76
CA LEU A 980 -1.40 22.81 -44.87
C LEU A 980 -1.13 23.82 -43.75
N PHE A 981 -1.66 25.05 -43.87
CA PHE A 981 -1.67 26.07 -42.83
C PHE A 981 -3.11 26.57 -42.64
N ASN A 982 -3.67 26.42 -41.44
CA ASN A 982 -5.09 26.67 -41.15
C ASN A 982 -6.03 25.97 -42.17
N GLY A 983 -5.78 24.69 -42.46
CA GLY A 983 -6.55 23.86 -43.37
C GLY A 983 -6.50 24.26 -44.85
N GLN A 984 -5.56 25.12 -45.27
CA GLN A 984 -5.40 25.59 -46.66
C GLN A 984 -3.94 25.49 -47.14
N GLU A 985 -3.72 25.58 -48.46
CA GLU A 985 -2.38 25.72 -49.03
C GLU A 985 -1.69 26.99 -48.48
N TYR A 986 -0.50 26.84 -47.91
CA TYR A 986 0.22 27.96 -47.31
C TYR A 986 0.63 29.00 -48.37
N GLN A 987 0.48 30.29 -48.05
CA GLN A 987 0.78 31.41 -48.93
C GLN A 987 1.61 32.44 -48.14
N PRO A 988 2.96 32.37 -48.17
CA PRO A 988 3.82 33.26 -47.39
C PRO A 988 3.61 34.73 -47.77
N SER A 989 3.54 35.63 -46.79
CA SER A 989 3.26 37.06 -47.08
C SER A 989 4.40 37.80 -47.78
N ASP A 990 5.59 37.21 -47.86
CA ASP A 990 6.75 37.70 -48.60
C ASP A 990 6.87 37.11 -50.02
N GLY A 991 6.22 35.98 -50.30
CA GLY A 991 6.13 35.36 -51.63
C GLY A 991 6.37 33.83 -51.66
N ILE A 992 5.77 33.17 -52.65
CA ILE A 992 5.93 31.72 -52.89
C ILE A 992 7.36 31.42 -53.38
N GLY A 993 7.98 30.35 -52.86
CA GLY A 993 9.33 29.93 -53.25
C GLY A 993 10.46 30.68 -52.56
N ASN A 994 10.13 31.56 -51.60
CA ASN A 994 11.09 32.14 -50.68
C ASN A 994 11.34 31.16 -49.52
N GLY A 995 12.36 30.31 -49.66
CA GLY A 995 12.72 29.30 -48.65
C GLY A 995 13.26 29.86 -47.33
N GLN A 996 14.06 29.04 -46.62
CA GLN A 996 14.47 29.24 -45.21
C GLN A 996 13.34 29.01 -44.19
N ARG A 997 12.35 28.21 -44.56
CA ARG A 997 11.27 27.69 -43.73
C ARG A 997 11.18 26.21 -44.00
N ASN A 998 11.56 25.38 -43.04
CA ASN A 998 11.67 23.94 -43.26
C ASN A 998 10.67 23.22 -42.35
N ILE A 999 9.93 22.28 -42.91
CA ILE A 999 9.36 21.19 -42.13
C ILE A 999 10.33 20.03 -42.26
N HIS A 1000 10.85 19.52 -41.15
CA HIS A 1000 11.61 18.27 -41.12
C HIS A 1000 10.65 17.17 -40.71
N ALA A 1001 10.33 16.27 -41.63
CA ALA A 1001 9.40 15.16 -41.43
C ALA A 1001 10.06 13.86 -41.91
N GLU A 1002 9.95 12.82 -41.09
CA GLU A 1002 10.26 11.43 -41.42
C GLU A 1002 8.94 10.66 -41.20
N ILE A 1003 8.34 10.10 -42.26
CA ILE A 1003 7.00 9.50 -42.21
C ILE A 1003 7.02 8.10 -42.85
N TRP A 1004 6.50 7.12 -42.12
CA TRP A 1004 6.47 5.69 -42.48
C TRP A 1004 5.05 5.13 -42.46
N VAL A 1005 4.80 4.07 -43.23
CA VAL A 1005 3.68 3.14 -43.05
C VAL A 1005 4.25 1.86 -42.44
N VAL A 1006 3.91 1.58 -41.18
CA VAL A 1006 4.47 0.47 -40.39
C VAL A 1006 3.47 -0.68 -40.31
N TYR A 1007 3.96 -1.90 -40.48
CA TYR A 1007 3.18 -3.14 -40.47
C TYR A 1007 3.53 -3.99 -39.23
N TYR A 1008 2.50 -4.38 -38.49
CA TYR A 1008 2.61 -5.17 -37.27
C TYR A 1008 2.21 -6.63 -37.52
N ALA A 1009 2.98 -7.56 -36.97
CA ALA A 1009 2.67 -8.99 -36.91
C ALA A 1009 2.40 -9.40 -35.46
N ALA A 1010 1.76 -10.55 -35.25
CA ALA A 1010 1.68 -11.16 -33.92
C ALA A 1010 3.08 -11.38 -33.32
N THR A 1011 3.26 -11.04 -32.04
CA THR A 1011 4.51 -11.30 -31.30
C THR A 1011 4.69 -12.81 -31.13
N LEU A 1012 5.93 -13.31 -31.27
CA LEU A 1012 6.23 -14.72 -31.02
C LEU A 1012 6.29 -14.98 -29.51
N GLN A 1013 5.29 -15.74 -29.01
CA GLN A 1013 5.28 -16.36 -27.68
C GLN A 1013 6.28 -17.52 -27.62
#